data_AF-A0A0K0EFC7-F1
#
_entry.id   AF-A0A0K0EFC7-F1
#
_cell.length_a   1.000
_cell.length_b   1.000
_cell.length_c   1.000
_cell.angle_alpha   90.00
_cell.angle_beta   90.00
_cell.angle_gamma   90.00
#
_symmetry.space_group_name_H-M   'P 1'
#
loop_
_entity.id
_entity.type
_entity.pdbx_description
1 polymer ?
#
loop_
_entity_poly.entity_id
_entity_poly.type
_entity_poly.pdbx_seq_one_letter_code
_entity_poly.pdbx_strand_id
1 'polypeptide(L)'
;MTSQDKEQTEVFFTTTNNEVISSKEKNNFNIIRGKSFIFIVMIGGILLFIAGFLLIHFGDELFHSTTPYTDDPFNNIIQYLNKGRNQTSTGFLEPGLGKDNLNDFPSIYITYTPKDSNLPIWRKNFISKNKTMPLYINSTSYKLSSIHTRSKGITLTPYLYEIFFQIYYDLILTEKNEPQYKYNNIVVNITIYLHCHKRTNVIKLNQKNLTLWDRSFKLEKISNNNNENIDIVNVILNDPHETLEFVASKDLIPSNNYSLSLAYSVSLDHDDLAGLYKMSYRTNSSVDGIVLGTQLQTEFARRLFPCYDQPDMKAEFLISVRHPTAAKVISNSPARLTVTSGNGYETTYFYKTKKMSTYLLAVVVSFFRYKETNHNGIPIRIYTEPMKIDGVDLALETTKKLLDYYEKYFDIKYPLPKLDIHTYPQMRVHAMENWGIITIKTDNLVYQKNVHTFKHRYEIIKTISHETSHMWFGCLVTTTNWDLLWLNEGFATFMAFKGAEGIGSEKTLSDGLYYFDLQNLCMDIDQRFSNTHPIIPKIRNTKYIVKNKILYVKSALILFMIEEVIGEEMFRESLHQFIKENEYKNVDNQQLLETMEFVVDKRKGNNSILPVNITLTKFVEDWILQEGFPLVTVIKNSDNSLSLMQEVMDSERNIDNRFANKWTIPIFIQDKIPQKYLLKWIVPGENLTIHQYTLPLDPHCRGYYRIKYTNEIYDQFYQTLLTNHTSISTPSRARLIDDAFSLAEFNYIDYSIPLKLIQYYTKEKNYVPMAVFFKHFKNLKKIYSQEAFFAHFTNYTNEILKCTYNYVNSKQFTNDKSFVGFSLISDVTSYVCDNGDIECIRESLKLFNNLKAICAEYRLSNSSCNTIPMYRKQIVYQAAARYGDEGAFEFLLKKYKEEDYGTEKKIIRAALLCTKNEHLFLMFLKNSLFELDGMPLLGDLRQFIYDLYAFSSHWRIVKKLIMDKTYFEALYVKYKSIPIHFSYFFKFLHAYCYNDEQYDELKEFYQREDENIKHLGAGVMIEIEKNLVECEKRIKHRKSKNFKRIEESLFAILKSYKIKCD
;
A
#
# COMPACT_ATOMS: atom_id res chain seq x y z
N MET A 1 -28.08 -27.62 -5.39
CA MET A 1 -26.65 -27.74 -5.03
C MET A 1 -26.18 -26.35 -4.64
N THR A 2 -25.78 -26.15 -3.39
CA THR A 2 -25.59 -24.84 -2.76
C THR A 2 -24.19 -24.73 -2.15
N SER A 3 -23.18 -24.58 -3.01
CA SER A 3 -21.84 -24.08 -2.66
C SER A 3 -21.77 -22.61 -3.14
N GLN A 4 -21.65 -21.65 -2.22
CA GLN A 4 -20.38 -21.12 -1.69
C GLN A 4 -19.60 -20.26 -2.69
N ASP A 5 -19.09 -19.14 -2.17
CA ASP A 5 -18.14 -18.19 -2.77
C ASP A 5 -18.64 -17.35 -3.97
N LYS A 6 -19.45 -16.34 -3.64
CA LYS A 6 -19.65 -15.12 -4.45
C LYS A 6 -19.23 -13.88 -3.66
N GLU A 7 -18.04 -13.35 -3.91
CA GLU A 7 -17.68 -11.96 -3.61
C GLU A 7 -16.86 -11.38 -4.76
N GLN A 8 -17.13 -10.10 -5.07
CA GLN A 8 -16.55 -9.29 -6.15
C GLN A 8 -17.12 -9.58 -7.55
N THR A 9 -18.36 -9.11 -7.74
CA THR A 9 -19.01 -9.03 -9.05
C THR A 9 -18.89 -7.61 -9.64
N GLU A 10 -18.13 -7.44 -10.74
CA GLU A 10 -18.45 -6.41 -11.74
C GLU A 10 -19.12 -7.10 -12.94
N VAL A 11 -20.31 -6.62 -13.32
CA VAL A 11 -21.20 -7.32 -14.25
C VAL A 11 -20.88 -6.94 -15.70
N PHE A 12 -20.43 -7.91 -16.49
CA PHE A 12 -20.37 -7.79 -17.95
C PHE A 12 -21.02 -9.00 -18.63
N PHE A 13 -21.94 -8.71 -19.55
CA PHE A 13 -22.73 -9.73 -20.24
C PHE A 13 -21.93 -10.39 -21.37
N THR A 14 -21.81 -11.71 -21.32
CA THR A 14 -21.20 -12.50 -22.40
C THR A 14 -22.13 -12.62 -23.60
N THR A 15 -21.55 -12.46 -24.79
CA THR A 15 -22.25 -12.65 -26.07
C THR A 15 -22.51 -14.13 -26.35
N THR A 16 -23.77 -14.44 -26.63
CA THR A 16 -24.26 -15.46 -27.59
C THR A 16 -23.40 -16.69 -27.87
N ASN A 17 -24.00 -17.87 -27.66
CA ASN A 17 -23.91 -18.92 -28.67
C ASN A 17 -25.30 -19.42 -29.04
N ASN A 18 -25.47 -19.75 -30.32
CA ASN A 18 -26.75 -20.09 -30.92
C ASN A 18 -27.17 -21.49 -30.53
N GLU A 19 -28.46 -21.70 -30.22
CA GLU A 19 -29.10 -22.96 -30.57
C GLU A 19 -30.55 -22.73 -31.02
N VAL A 20 -30.92 -23.47 -32.07
CA VAL A 20 -32.13 -23.25 -32.86
C VAL A 20 -33.23 -24.15 -32.36
N ILE A 21 -34.34 -23.58 -31.86
CA ILE A 21 -35.62 -24.29 -31.82
C ILE A 21 -36.66 -23.48 -32.59
N SER A 22 -37.09 -24.06 -33.71
CA SER A 22 -38.16 -23.58 -34.55
C SER A 22 -39.54 -23.83 -33.92
N SER A 23 -40.46 -22.87 -34.02
CA SER A 23 -41.59 -22.94 -34.96
C SER A 23 -42.73 -21.98 -34.58
N LYS A 24 -43.42 -21.47 -35.62
CA LYS A 24 -44.83 -21.03 -35.70
C LYS A 24 -45.52 -20.65 -34.35
N GLU A 25 -46.09 -19.46 -34.20
CA GLU A 25 -47.17 -18.95 -35.07
C GLU A 25 -47.27 -17.42 -35.22
N LYS A 26 -48.10 -17.05 -36.20
CA LYS A 26 -48.47 -15.70 -36.63
C LYS A 26 -49.04 -14.83 -35.50
N ASN A 27 -48.55 -13.61 -35.36
CA ASN A 27 -49.40 -12.42 -35.54
C ASN A 27 -48.52 -11.20 -35.82
N ASN A 28 -48.62 -10.71 -37.04
CA ASN A 28 -47.66 -9.78 -37.64
C ASN A 28 -48.33 -8.42 -37.92
N PHE A 29 -47.51 -7.35 -37.96
CA PHE A 29 -47.90 -5.97 -38.31
C PHE A 29 -48.84 -5.23 -37.34
N ASN A 30 -48.25 -4.71 -36.25
CA ASN A 30 -48.40 -3.29 -35.88
C ASN A 30 -47.31 -2.75 -34.91
N ILE A 31 -46.40 -3.59 -34.40
CA ILE A 31 -45.32 -3.18 -33.46
C ILE A 31 -43.97 -2.93 -34.17
N ILE A 32 -43.99 -2.34 -35.38
CA ILE A 32 -42.76 -2.10 -36.16
C ILE A 32 -42.21 -0.67 -36.00
N ARG A 33 -43.03 0.32 -35.63
CA ARG A 33 -42.52 1.69 -35.34
C ARG A 33 -41.65 1.79 -34.09
N GLY A 34 -41.78 0.88 -33.12
CA GLY A 34 -40.91 0.86 -31.93
C GLY A 34 -39.52 0.26 -32.17
N LYS A 35 -39.41 -0.75 -33.05
CA LYS A 35 -38.16 -1.52 -33.21
C LYS A 35 -37.08 -0.78 -34.00
N SER A 36 -37.44 0.04 -35.00
CA SER A 36 -36.46 0.88 -35.70
C SER A 36 -35.82 1.92 -34.80
N PHE A 37 -36.55 2.49 -33.83
CA PHE A 37 -35.99 3.45 -32.87
C PHE A 37 -34.99 2.77 -31.93
N ILE A 38 -35.33 1.60 -31.38
CA ILE A 38 -34.41 0.81 -30.55
C ILE A 38 -33.16 0.39 -31.35
N PHE A 39 -33.31 0.01 -32.61
CA PHE A 39 -32.17 -0.38 -33.46
C PHE A 39 -31.24 0.80 -33.79
N ILE A 40 -31.80 2.00 -34.05
CA ILE A 40 -31.00 3.23 -34.23
C ILE A 40 -30.30 3.64 -32.93
N VAL A 41 -30.98 3.55 -31.77
CA VAL A 41 -30.37 3.82 -30.47
C VAL A 41 -29.27 2.80 -30.14
N MET A 42 -29.45 1.52 -30.47
CA MET A 42 -28.40 0.49 -30.31
C MET A 42 -27.20 0.76 -31.24
N ILE A 43 -27.42 1.08 -32.51
CA ILE A 43 -26.31 1.40 -33.43
C ILE A 43 -25.60 2.70 -33.02
N GLY A 44 -26.35 3.74 -32.63
CA GLY A 44 -25.78 4.99 -32.10
C GLY A 44 -24.99 4.76 -30.82
N GLY A 45 -25.51 3.93 -29.91
CA GLY A 45 -24.82 3.49 -28.69
C GLY A 45 -23.54 2.72 -29.00
N ILE A 46 -23.57 1.75 -29.93
CA ILE A 46 -22.39 0.98 -30.37
C ILE A 46 -21.35 1.89 -31.04
N LEU A 47 -21.76 2.83 -31.90
CA LEU A 47 -20.84 3.78 -32.53
C LEU A 47 -20.22 4.75 -31.53
N LEU A 48 -21.00 5.26 -30.57
CA LEU A 48 -20.48 6.05 -29.44
C LEU A 48 -19.55 5.22 -28.55
N PHE A 49 -19.83 3.93 -28.35
CA PHE A 49 -18.98 3.04 -27.56
C PHE A 49 -17.68 2.70 -28.29
N ILE A 50 -17.70 2.51 -29.62
CA ILE A 50 -16.49 2.33 -30.43
C ILE A 50 -15.68 3.63 -30.46
N ALA A 51 -16.31 4.79 -30.66
CA ALA A 51 -15.64 6.09 -30.60
C ALA A 51 -15.03 6.36 -29.21
N GLY A 52 -15.77 6.06 -28.14
CA GLY A 52 -15.29 6.15 -26.76
C GLY A 52 -14.16 5.16 -26.46
N PHE A 53 -14.26 3.91 -26.93
CA PHE A 53 -13.20 2.90 -26.78
C PHE A 53 -11.93 3.29 -27.55
N LEU A 54 -12.08 3.85 -28.76
CA LEU A 54 -10.95 4.38 -29.54
C LEU A 54 -10.33 5.61 -28.85
N LEU A 55 -11.13 6.51 -28.28
CA LEU A 55 -10.64 7.65 -27.49
C LEU A 55 -10.03 7.25 -26.14
N ILE A 56 -10.45 6.14 -25.53
CA ILE A 56 -9.91 5.67 -24.24
C ILE A 56 -8.64 4.83 -24.41
N HIS A 57 -8.55 4.03 -25.49
CA HIS A 57 -7.40 3.16 -25.74
C HIS A 57 -6.38 3.71 -26.74
N PHE A 58 -6.76 4.69 -27.56
CA PHE A 58 -5.87 5.35 -28.54
C PHE A 58 -5.98 6.89 -28.53
N GLY A 59 -6.74 7.49 -27.60
CA GLY A 59 -6.87 8.96 -27.52
C GLY A 59 -5.55 9.68 -27.28
N ASP A 60 -4.70 9.11 -26.43
CA ASP A 60 -3.34 9.61 -26.16
C ASP A 60 -2.38 9.42 -27.37
N GLU A 61 -2.79 8.70 -28.43
CA GLU A 61 -2.08 8.61 -29.73
C GLU A 61 -2.81 9.38 -30.86
N LEU A 62 -4.01 9.91 -30.61
CA LEU A 62 -4.84 10.64 -31.58
C LEU A 62 -4.67 12.17 -31.49
N PHE A 63 -4.19 12.67 -30.35
CA PHE A 63 -3.88 14.08 -30.14
C PHE A 63 -2.42 14.25 -29.72
N HIS A 64 -1.54 14.56 -30.66
CA HIS A 64 -0.62 15.72 -30.56
C HIS A 64 0.32 15.80 -31.77
N SER A 65 0.20 16.89 -32.53
CA SER A 65 1.14 17.28 -33.58
C SER A 65 2.22 18.22 -33.03
N THR A 66 3.51 17.93 -33.24
CA THR A 66 4.60 18.90 -33.01
C THR A 66 5.69 18.80 -34.08
N THR A 67 5.75 19.73 -35.04
CA THR A 67 6.90 19.85 -35.96
C THR A 67 8.07 20.64 -35.33
N PRO A 68 9.34 20.43 -35.73
CA PRO A 68 10.50 20.99 -35.05
C PRO A 68 11.34 21.94 -35.92
N TYR A 69 12.32 22.56 -35.24
CA TYR A 69 13.48 23.30 -35.75
C TYR A 69 13.35 24.80 -36.10
N THR A 70 14.17 25.54 -35.34
CA THR A 70 15.00 26.70 -35.70
C THR A 70 14.40 28.09 -35.86
N ASP A 71 15.17 29.01 -35.28
CA ASP A 71 15.18 30.48 -35.35
C ASP A 71 14.05 31.24 -34.65
N ASP A 72 14.47 32.00 -33.62
CA ASP A 72 13.69 32.77 -32.66
C ASP A 72 12.87 33.90 -33.29
N PRO A 73 11.51 33.85 -33.20
CA PRO A 73 10.65 34.97 -33.57
C PRO A 73 9.89 35.58 -32.38
N PHE A 74 9.94 34.99 -31.18
CA PHE A 74 9.02 35.35 -30.08
C PHE A 74 9.50 36.51 -29.20
N ASN A 75 10.75 36.94 -29.37
CA ASN A 75 11.19 38.28 -28.93
C ASN A 75 10.31 39.42 -29.48
N ASN A 76 9.58 39.22 -30.59
CA ASN A 76 8.70 40.25 -31.17
C ASN A 76 7.25 40.25 -30.63
N ILE A 77 6.77 39.18 -29.96
CA ILE A 77 5.37 39.10 -29.50
C ILE A 77 5.17 39.72 -28.11
N ILE A 78 6.22 39.78 -27.27
CA ILE A 78 6.23 40.62 -26.06
C ILE A 78 6.10 42.12 -26.40
N GLN A 79 6.53 42.56 -27.60
CA GLN A 79 6.27 43.93 -28.05
C GLN A 79 4.82 44.17 -28.49
N TYR A 80 4.11 43.16 -28.98
CA TYR A 80 2.72 43.31 -29.45
C TYR A 80 1.70 43.33 -28.29
N LEU A 81 1.88 42.47 -27.28
CA LEU A 81 0.97 42.41 -26.13
C LEU A 81 0.97 43.69 -25.28
N ASN A 82 2.05 44.48 -25.30
CA ASN A 82 2.14 45.76 -24.57
C ASN A 82 1.57 46.97 -25.32
N LYS A 83 1.13 46.84 -26.59
CA LYS A 83 0.57 47.97 -27.38
C LYS A 83 -0.94 47.88 -27.66
N GLY A 84 -1.64 46.87 -27.11
CA GLY A 84 -3.10 46.73 -27.24
C GLY A 84 -3.95 47.59 -26.28
N ARG A 85 -3.35 48.19 -25.24
CA ARG A 85 -4.05 49.18 -24.39
C ARG A 85 -4.11 50.53 -25.08
N ASN A 86 -5.12 50.69 -25.94
CA ASN A 86 -5.79 51.93 -26.39
C ASN A 86 -6.12 51.84 -27.88
N GLN A 87 -7.33 51.39 -28.22
CA GLN A 87 -8.23 52.16 -29.09
C GLN A 87 -9.63 51.54 -29.14
N THR A 88 -10.60 52.32 -28.67
CA THR A 88 -12.02 52.17 -28.96
C THR A 88 -12.28 52.54 -30.42
N SER A 89 -12.83 51.63 -31.23
CA SER A 89 -13.63 52.01 -32.42
C SER A 89 -14.51 50.86 -32.88
N THR A 90 -15.78 51.19 -33.12
CA THR A 90 -16.90 50.36 -33.57
C THR A 90 -16.67 49.54 -34.83
N GLY A 91 -17.28 48.35 -34.89
CA GLY A 91 -17.46 47.54 -36.10
C GLY A 91 -18.64 46.57 -35.99
N PHE A 92 -19.87 47.10 -36.08
CA PHE A 92 -21.10 46.31 -36.28
C PHE A 92 -21.24 45.92 -37.78
N LEU A 93 -22.26 45.09 -38.06
CA LEU A 93 -22.68 44.52 -39.38
C LEU A 93 -21.96 43.22 -39.77
N GLU A 94 -22.63 42.20 -40.34
CA GLU A 94 -24.02 41.71 -40.26
C GLU A 94 -24.01 40.26 -40.84
N PRO A 95 -24.94 39.35 -40.51
CA PRO A 95 -24.87 37.96 -40.97
C PRO A 95 -25.49 37.79 -42.38
N GLY A 96 -24.66 37.53 -43.39
CA GLY A 96 -25.09 37.35 -44.78
C GLY A 96 -24.36 36.22 -45.52
N LEU A 97 -25.12 35.27 -46.04
CA LEU A 97 -24.73 34.14 -46.89
C LEU A 97 -23.73 34.49 -48.01
N GLY A 98 -22.69 33.67 -48.20
CA GLY A 98 -21.80 33.75 -49.38
C GLY A 98 -20.89 32.53 -49.50
N LYS A 99 -20.86 31.91 -50.67
CA LYS A 99 -19.99 30.77 -51.00
C LYS A 99 -18.67 31.23 -51.66
N ASP A 100 -17.77 30.26 -51.78
CA ASP A 100 -16.75 30.09 -52.83
C ASP A 100 -15.36 30.74 -52.62
N ASN A 101 -14.36 29.83 -52.68
CA ASN A 101 -12.96 30.00 -53.12
C ASN A 101 -12.01 30.91 -52.32
N LEU A 102 -10.99 30.28 -51.69
CA LEU A 102 -9.59 30.30 -52.16
C LEU A 102 -8.63 29.62 -51.18
N ASN A 103 -7.99 28.51 -51.60
CA ASN A 103 -6.53 28.33 -51.70
C ASN A 103 -6.12 26.85 -51.65
N ASP A 104 -5.75 26.31 -52.82
CA ASP A 104 -4.91 25.11 -52.94
C ASP A 104 -3.50 25.38 -52.44
N PHE A 105 -2.86 24.41 -51.77
CA PHE A 105 -1.42 24.17 -51.89
C PHE A 105 -1.12 22.67 -51.71
N PRO A 106 -0.32 22.04 -52.61
CA PRO A 106 -0.16 20.58 -52.66
C PRO A 106 0.96 20.07 -51.75
N SER A 107 0.81 18.84 -51.25
CA SER A 107 1.78 18.19 -50.36
C SER A 107 2.60 17.09 -51.05
N ILE A 108 3.93 17.24 -51.00
CA ILE A 108 4.92 16.24 -51.46
C ILE A 108 5.81 15.89 -50.25
N TYR A 109 6.00 14.59 -49.99
CA TYR A 109 6.57 14.06 -48.74
C TYR A 109 7.84 13.22 -48.98
N ILE A 110 8.85 13.34 -48.10
CA ILE A 110 10.05 12.47 -48.02
C ILE A 110 10.33 12.12 -46.54
N THR A 111 11.00 10.99 -46.27
CA THR A 111 10.74 10.11 -45.11
C THR A 111 11.96 9.66 -44.28
N TYR A 112 11.91 9.74 -42.93
CA TYR A 112 13.00 9.29 -42.02
C TYR A 112 12.60 8.13 -41.05
N THR A 113 13.55 7.28 -40.62
CA THR A 113 13.29 6.06 -39.80
C THR A 113 13.97 6.11 -38.42
N PRO A 114 13.28 5.91 -37.28
CA PRO A 114 13.90 5.88 -35.96
C PRO A 114 14.68 4.58 -35.67
N LYS A 115 15.72 4.67 -34.83
CA LYS A 115 16.36 3.54 -34.15
C LYS A 115 16.05 3.63 -32.66
N ASP A 116 15.41 2.62 -32.08
CA ASP A 116 15.57 2.34 -30.65
C ASP A 116 15.29 0.87 -30.30
N SER A 117 15.98 0.34 -29.27
CA SER A 117 16.37 -1.08 -29.26
C SER A 117 15.44 -2.07 -28.56
N ASN A 118 14.48 -1.61 -27.77
CA ASN A 118 13.83 -2.44 -26.72
C ASN A 118 12.47 -3.06 -27.09
N LEU A 119 12.08 -3.05 -28.37
CA LEU A 119 10.92 -3.82 -28.83
C LEU A 119 11.26 -5.32 -29.02
N PRO A 120 10.37 -6.25 -28.62
CA PRO A 120 10.52 -7.67 -28.91
C PRO A 120 10.69 -7.93 -30.40
N ILE A 121 11.55 -8.89 -30.76
CA ILE A 121 12.00 -9.13 -32.15
C ILE A 121 10.84 -9.40 -33.12
N TRP A 122 9.74 -10.02 -32.67
CA TRP A 122 8.58 -10.26 -33.52
C TRP A 122 7.85 -8.95 -33.92
N ARG A 123 7.81 -7.93 -33.05
CA ARG A 123 7.33 -6.57 -33.42
C ARG A 123 8.33 -5.83 -34.31
N LYS A 124 9.65 -6.09 -34.21
CA LYS A 124 10.66 -5.53 -35.13
C LYS A 124 10.40 -5.92 -36.59
N ASN A 125 9.87 -7.12 -36.85
CA ASN A 125 9.48 -7.54 -38.20
C ASN A 125 8.20 -6.85 -38.71
N PHE A 126 7.27 -6.48 -37.81
CA PHE A 126 6.00 -5.84 -38.17
C PHE A 126 6.07 -4.31 -38.32
N ILE A 127 7.02 -3.65 -37.65
CA ILE A 127 7.12 -2.16 -37.58
C ILE A 127 8.08 -1.60 -38.66
N SER A 128 8.50 -2.42 -39.62
CA SER A 128 9.29 -1.97 -40.79
C SER A 128 8.51 -1.08 -41.79
N LYS A 129 7.24 -0.76 -41.51
CA LYS A 129 6.40 0.11 -42.33
C LYS A 129 5.99 1.39 -41.58
N ASN A 130 6.34 2.51 -42.20
CA ASN A 130 5.83 3.88 -42.00
C ASN A 130 6.41 4.76 -40.88
N LYS A 131 6.24 6.05 -41.16
CA LYS A 131 7.02 7.23 -40.77
C LYS A 131 6.14 8.46 -41.09
N THR A 132 6.26 9.65 -40.50
CA THR A 132 7.12 10.14 -39.40
C THR A 132 6.37 11.31 -38.76
N MET A 133 6.47 11.52 -37.44
CA MET A 133 6.00 12.77 -36.83
C MET A 133 6.93 13.24 -35.69
N PRO A 134 7.08 14.55 -35.44
CA PRO A 134 8.19 15.07 -34.62
C PRO A 134 7.83 15.47 -33.17
N LEU A 135 8.84 15.96 -32.43
CA LEU A 135 8.83 16.24 -30.99
C LEU A 135 9.52 17.58 -30.70
N TYR A 136 9.14 18.28 -29.61
CA TYR A 136 10.05 18.92 -28.63
C TYR A 136 9.27 19.56 -27.45
N ILE A 137 9.63 19.22 -26.21
CA ILE A 137 9.34 20.02 -24.99
C ILE A 137 10.62 20.01 -24.15
N ASN A 138 11.05 21.18 -23.67
CA ASN A 138 12.28 21.35 -22.89
C ASN A 138 11.98 21.81 -21.45
N SER A 139 12.86 21.47 -20.51
CA SER A 139 12.64 21.63 -19.07
C SER A 139 13.12 22.98 -18.54
N THR A 140 12.19 23.94 -18.38
CA THR A 140 12.45 25.18 -17.61
C THR A 140 11.36 25.45 -16.58
N SER A 141 11.71 25.21 -15.31
CA SER A 141 11.18 25.88 -14.12
C SER A 141 9.70 26.27 -14.12
N TYR A 142 8.82 25.33 -13.82
CA TYR A 142 7.60 25.69 -13.09
C TYR A 142 8.02 26.22 -11.72
N LYS A 143 8.12 27.55 -11.58
CA LYS A 143 7.84 28.17 -10.28
C LYS A 143 6.41 27.81 -9.95
N LEU A 144 6.23 26.91 -8.99
CA LEU A 144 4.91 26.53 -8.51
C LEU A 144 4.26 27.80 -7.96
N SER A 145 3.34 28.38 -8.73
CA SER A 145 2.57 29.55 -8.28
C SER A 145 1.74 29.10 -7.09
N SER A 146 2.20 29.49 -5.89
CA SER A 146 1.62 29.30 -4.56
C SER A 146 0.32 28.49 -4.50
N ILE A 147 0.34 27.36 -3.78
CA ILE A 147 -0.83 26.52 -3.46
C ILE A 147 -1.99 27.33 -2.81
N HIS A 148 -1.72 28.54 -2.33
CA HIS A 148 -2.67 29.58 -1.91
C HIS A 148 -3.62 30.14 -3.00
N THR A 149 -4.47 29.31 -3.63
CA THR A 149 -5.66 29.82 -4.37
C THR A 149 -6.98 29.10 -4.12
N ARG A 150 -7.05 27.99 -3.37
CA ARG A 150 -8.37 27.38 -3.05
C ARG A 150 -9.22 28.27 -2.15
N SER A 151 -8.62 28.94 -1.16
CA SER A 151 -9.31 29.90 -0.28
C SER A 151 -9.95 31.07 -1.04
N LYS A 152 -9.40 31.47 -2.19
CA LYS A 152 -9.99 32.51 -3.05
C LYS A 152 -11.23 32.04 -3.85
N GLY A 153 -11.57 30.75 -3.84
CA GLY A 153 -12.71 30.18 -4.60
C GLY A 153 -13.92 29.74 -3.77
N ILE A 154 -13.80 29.57 -2.45
CA ILE A 154 -14.87 28.97 -1.63
C ILE A 154 -16.09 29.90 -1.54
N THR A 155 -17.26 29.41 -1.99
CA THR A 155 -18.54 30.13 -1.92
C THR A 155 -19.34 29.76 -0.67
N LEU A 156 -19.36 28.48 -0.33
CA LEU A 156 -20.11 27.89 0.78
C LEU A 156 -19.21 26.92 1.55
N THR A 157 -19.40 26.80 2.86
CA THR A 157 -18.75 25.75 3.68
C THR A 157 -19.77 25.07 4.58
N PRO A 158 -19.69 23.73 4.76
CA PRO A 158 -20.49 23.04 5.77
C PRO A 158 -19.99 23.39 7.17
N TYR A 159 -20.90 23.48 8.14
CA TYR A 159 -20.54 23.57 9.56
C TYR A 159 -21.17 22.46 10.42
N LEU A 160 -22.32 21.92 9.99
CA LEU A 160 -22.96 20.76 10.61
C LEU A 160 -23.60 19.86 9.55
N TYR A 161 -23.40 18.56 9.66
CA TYR A 161 -24.22 17.53 9.00
C TYR A 161 -25.08 16.84 10.05
N GLU A 162 -26.40 16.97 9.96
CA GLU A 162 -27.36 16.24 10.78
C GLU A 162 -27.89 15.06 9.96
N ILE A 163 -27.62 13.83 10.38
CA ILE A 163 -27.89 12.62 9.60
C ILE A 163 -28.67 11.60 10.42
N PHE A 164 -29.82 11.18 9.89
CA PHE A 164 -30.62 10.08 10.41
C PHE A 164 -30.55 8.89 9.44
N PHE A 165 -30.00 7.78 9.89
CA PHE A 165 -29.91 6.52 9.15
C PHE A 165 -31.04 5.57 9.58
N GLN A 166 -31.93 5.22 8.66
CA GLN A 166 -32.92 4.16 8.82
C GLN A 166 -32.42 2.90 8.13
N ILE A 167 -31.92 1.95 8.92
CA ILE A 167 -31.48 0.65 8.42
C ILE A 167 -32.71 -0.26 8.33
N TYR A 168 -33.02 -0.77 7.14
CA TYR A 168 -34.07 -1.80 6.99
C TYR A 168 -33.44 -3.19 7.03
N TYR A 169 -34.12 -4.10 7.72
CA TYR A 169 -33.73 -5.51 7.78
C TYR A 169 -34.96 -6.42 7.70
N ASP A 170 -34.77 -7.58 7.08
CA ASP A 170 -35.67 -8.72 7.20
C ASP A 170 -35.09 -9.69 8.25
N LEU A 171 -35.97 -10.29 9.07
CA LEU A 171 -35.62 -11.41 9.95
C LEU A 171 -36.09 -12.70 9.28
N ILE A 172 -35.14 -13.47 8.76
CA ILE A 172 -35.40 -14.72 8.04
C ILE A 172 -34.98 -15.89 8.93
N LEU A 173 -35.74 -16.99 8.94
CA LEU A 173 -35.31 -18.25 9.55
C LEU A 173 -34.57 -19.08 8.50
N THR A 174 -33.40 -19.58 8.85
CA THR A 174 -32.65 -20.53 8.02
C THR A 174 -33.28 -21.94 8.05
N GLU A 175 -32.78 -22.86 7.23
CA GLU A 175 -33.23 -24.27 7.20
C GLU A 175 -33.15 -24.98 8.57
N LYS A 176 -32.31 -24.48 9.49
CA LYS A 176 -32.20 -24.98 10.88
C LYS A 176 -33.06 -24.21 11.90
N ASN A 177 -33.99 -23.36 11.44
CA ASN A 177 -34.77 -22.42 12.24
C ASN A 177 -33.92 -21.42 13.06
N GLU A 178 -32.70 -21.11 12.61
CA GLU A 178 -31.84 -20.11 13.24
C GLU A 178 -32.12 -18.72 12.62
N PRO A 179 -32.32 -17.65 13.42
CA PRO A 179 -32.63 -16.32 12.91
C PRO A 179 -31.43 -15.65 12.23
N GLN A 180 -31.65 -15.16 11.00
CA GLN A 180 -30.70 -14.40 10.20
C GLN A 180 -31.24 -12.99 9.93
N TYR A 181 -30.40 -11.98 10.19
CA TYR A 181 -30.66 -10.60 9.78
C TYR A 181 -30.19 -10.41 8.35
N LYS A 182 -31.10 -10.08 7.44
CA LYS A 182 -30.77 -9.64 6.08
C LYS A 182 -30.98 -8.13 5.98
N TYR A 183 -29.89 -7.37 5.85
CA TYR A 183 -29.97 -5.93 5.63
C TYR A 183 -30.29 -5.62 4.17
N ASN A 184 -31.28 -4.75 3.95
CA ASN A 184 -31.73 -4.29 2.64
C ASN A 184 -31.17 -2.87 2.37
N ASN A 185 -31.88 -2.04 1.61
CA ASN A 185 -31.52 -0.63 1.42
C ASN A 185 -31.55 0.15 2.75
N ILE A 186 -30.68 1.14 2.87
CA ILE A 186 -30.68 2.10 3.98
C ILE A 186 -31.28 3.40 3.48
N VAL A 187 -32.27 3.93 4.19
CA VAL A 187 -32.83 5.26 3.92
C VAL A 187 -32.12 6.25 4.81
N VAL A 188 -31.75 7.40 4.24
CA VAL A 188 -31.05 8.45 4.96
C VAL A 188 -31.77 9.77 4.76
N ASN A 189 -32.05 10.44 5.87
CA ASN A 189 -32.46 11.84 5.89
C ASN A 189 -31.26 12.67 6.37
N ILE A 190 -30.90 13.70 5.63
CA ILE A 190 -29.80 14.61 5.99
C ILE A 190 -30.26 16.06 5.94
N THR A 191 -29.80 16.86 6.89
CA THR A 191 -29.80 18.33 6.81
C THR A 191 -28.35 18.81 6.84
N ILE A 192 -27.95 19.49 5.77
CA ILE A 192 -26.63 20.08 5.60
C ILE A 192 -26.72 21.56 5.96
N TYR A 193 -26.02 21.96 7.02
CA TYR A 193 -25.97 23.35 7.46
C TYR A 193 -24.74 24.04 6.88
N LEU A 194 -24.97 25.12 6.14
CA LEU A 194 -24.01 25.81 5.28
C LEU A 194 -23.83 27.27 5.71
N HIS A 195 -22.59 27.77 5.70
CA HIS A 195 -22.29 29.21 5.78
C HIS A 195 -21.94 29.75 4.40
N CYS A 196 -22.53 30.88 4.00
CA CYS A 196 -22.26 31.53 2.73
C CYS A 196 -21.14 32.59 2.87
N HIS A 197 -20.02 32.38 2.17
CA HIS A 197 -18.89 33.33 2.12
C HIS A 197 -18.99 34.27 0.91
N LYS A 198 -19.56 33.80 -0.21
CA LYS A 198 -19.68 34.57 -1.46
C LYS A 198 -21.05 34.35 -2.09
N ARG A 199 -21.61 35.44 -2.63
CA ARG A 199 -22.89 35.44 -3.35
C ARG A 199 -22.89 34.37 -4.43
N THR A 200 -23.85 33.44 -4.31
CA THR A 200 -24.06 32.32 -5.24
C THR A 200 -25.52 31.92 -5.20
N ASN A 201 -26.10 31.49 -6.32
CA ASN A 201 -27.38 30.80 -6.36
C ASN A 201 -27.22 29.27 -6.49
N VAL A 202 -25.98 28.75 -6.53
CA VAL A 202 -25.70 27.31 -6.67
C VAL A 202 -25.03 26.75 -5.41
N ILE A 203 -25.55 25.62 -4.93
CA ILE A 203 -24.92 24.74 -3.93
C ILE A 203 -24.42 23.50 -4.67
N LYS A 204 -23.11 23.27 -4.70
CA LYS A 204 -22.48 22.12 -5.38
C LYS A 204 -21.89 21.14 -4.36
N LEU A 205 -22.37 19.91 -4.38
CA LEU A 205 -21.94 18.80 -3.52
C LEU A 205 -21.38 17.65 -4.36
N ASN A 206 -20.65 16.73 -3.73
CA ASN A 206 -20.30 15.43 -4.29
C ASN A 206 -21.35 14.38 -3.90
N GLN A 207 -21.75 13.52 -4.84
CA GLN A 207 -22.60 12.36 -4.59
C GLN A 207 -22.21 11.22 -5.54
N LYS A 208 -22.31 9.96 -5.09
CA LYS A 208 -22.19 8.79 -5.96
C LYS A 208 -23.12 7.65 -5.54
N ASN A 209 -23.86 7.10 -6.50
CA ASN A 209 -24.73 5.92 -6.35
C ASN A 209 -25.84 6.06 -5.29
N LEU A 210 -26.27 7.28 -4.96
CA LEU A 210 -27.42 7.53 -4.09
C LEU A 210 -28.71 7.66 -4.91
N THR A 211 -29.79 7.03 -4.45
CA THR A 211 -31.12 7.18 -5.07
C THR A 211 -31.87 8.32 -4.38
N LEU A 212 -31.80 9.51 -4.96
CA LEU A 212 -32.36 10.74 -4.40
C LEU A 212 -33.90 10.79 -4.54
N TRP A 213 -34.57 11.48 -3.61
CA TRP A 213 -36.03 11.67 -3.65
C TRP A 213 -36.38 13.17 -3.76
N ASP A 214 -36.64 13.66 -4.98
CA ASP A 214 -36.73 15.10 -5.26
C ASP A 214 -37.75 15.87 -4.40
N ARG A 215 -38.86 15.23 -4.01
CA ARG A 215 -39.88 15.82 -3.14
C ARG A 215 -39.43 16.09 -1.70
N SER A 216 -38.26 15.59 -1.31
CA SER A 216 -37.66 15.82 0.01
C SER A 216 -36.76 17.06 0.07
N PHE A 217 -36.40 17.62 -1.09
CA PHE A 217 -35.43 18.70 -1.17
C PHE A 217 -36.02 19.99 -0.60
N LYS A 218 -35.36 20.54 0.42
CA LYS A 218 -35.78 21.78 1.07
C LYS A 218 -34.55 22.65 1.35
N LEU A 219 -34.55 23.86 0.82
CA LEU A 219 -33.53 24.87 1.11
C LEU A 219 -34.16 25.99 1.95
N GLU A 220 -33.54 26.32 3.07
CA GLU A 220 -33.94 27.45 3.91
C GLU A 220 -32.76 28.35 4.21
N LYS A 221 -33.03 29.64 4.37
CA LYS A 221 -32.15 30.57 5.09
C LYS A 221 -32.50 30.53 6.57
N ILE A 222 -31.49 30.30 7.39
CA ILE A 222 -31.63 30.19 8.84
C ILE A 222 -31.71 31.60 9.43
N SER A 223 -32.71 31.86 10.27
CA SER A 223 -32.87 33.13 11.00
C SER A 223 -33.34 32.87 12.43
N ASN A 224 -33.14 33.86 13.31
CA ASN A 224 -33.43 33.71 14.75
C ASN A 224 -34.92 33.45 15.07
N ASN A 225 -35.85 33.92 14.22
CA ASN A 225 -37.28 33.91 14.54
C ASN A 225 -38.07 32.89 13.70
N ASN A 226 -37.76 32.76 12.41
CA ASN A 226 -38.37 31.80 11.49
C ASN A 226 -37.42 31.56 10.31
N ASN A 227 -37.25 30.30 9.89
CA ASN A 227 -36.50 29.99 8.68
C ASN A 227 -37.27 30.48 7.44
N GLU A 228 -36.55 31.04 6.48
CA GLU A 228 -37.09 31.55 5.22
C GLU A 228 -36.86 30.50 4.12
N ASN A 229 -37.93 29.84 3.64
CA ASN A 229 -37.85 28.91 2.53
C ASN A 229 -37.26 29.59 1.26
N ILE A 230 -36.51 28.82 0.50
CA ILE A 230 -35.96 29.19 -0.79
C ILE A 230 -36.29 28.08 -1.78
N ASP A 231 -37.03 28.43 -2.84
CA ASP A 231 -37.37 27.45 -3.87
C ASP A 231 -36.12 26.99 -4.63
N ILE A 232 -36.06 25.70 -4.89
CA ILE A 232 -35.01 25.08 -5.70
C ILE A 232 -35.56 25.01 -7.13
N VAL A 233 -34.99 25.79 -8.03
CA VAL A 233 -35.43 25.94 -9.43
C VAL A 233 -34.97 24.76 -10.28
N ASN A 234 -33.79 24.20 -9.98
CA ASN A 234 -33.23 23.08 -10.71
C ASN A 234 -32.32 22.24 -9.80
N VAL A 235 -32.23 20.94 -10.08
CA VAL A 235 -31.26 20.03 -9.48
C VAL A 235 -30.54 19.28 -10.60
N ILE A 236 -29.23 19.51 -10.70
CA ILE A 236 -28.40 18.93 -11.75
C ILE A 236 -27.57 17.81 -11.11
N LEU A 237 -27.94 16.57 -11.44
CA LEU A 237 -27.10 15.40 -11.17
C LEU A 237 -26.12 15.21 -12.34
N ASN A 238 -24.82 15.14 -12.01
CA ASN A 238 -23.75 14.98 -12.98
C ASN A 238 -22.88 13.79 -12.57
N ASP A 239 -23.34 12.58 -12.92
CA ASP A 239 -22.73 11.31 -12.54
C ASP A 239 -21.27 11.15 -13.01
N PRO A 240 -20.87 11.52 -14.24
CA PRO A 240 -19.47 11.46 -14.67
C PRO A 240 -18.50 12.27 -13.79
N HIS A 241 -18.99 13.36 -13.19
CA HIS A 241 -18.24 14.20 -12.27
C HIS A 241 -18.55 13.92 -10.79
N GLU A 242 -19.41 12.93 -10.48
CA GLU A 242 -19.86 12.57 -9.13
C GLU A 242 -20.35 13.79 -8.32
N THR A 243 -21.14 14.67 -8.97
CA THR A 243 -21.60 15.93 -8.38
C THR A 243 -23.11 16.14 -8.48
N LEU A 244 -23.65 16.86 -7.49
CA LEU A 244 -25.04 17.22 -7.33
C LEU A 244 -25.13 18.72 -7.07
N GLU A 245 -25.80 19.45 -7.96
CA GLU A 245 -25.92 20.92 -7.88
C GLU A 245 -27.39 21.33 -7.67
N PHE A 246 -27.63 22.14 -6.65
CA PHE A 246 -28.94 22.74 -6.37
C PHE A 246 -28.92 24.21 -6.76
N VAL A 247 -29.83 24.62 -7.65
CA VAL A 247 -29.99 26.01 -8.10
C VAL A 247 -31.15 26.65 -7.36
N ALA A 248 -30.86 27.65 -6.54
CA ALA A 248 -31.83 28.43 -5.76
C ALA A 248 -32.53 29.51 -6.62
N SER A 249 -33.77 29.84 -6.27
CA SER A 249 -34.57 30.89 -6.93
C SER A 249 -34.07 32.32 -6.69
N LYS A 250 -33.24 32.50 -5.65
CA LYS A 250 -32.59 33.77 -5.28
C LYS A 250 -31.17 33.49 -4.79
N ASP A 251 -30.30 34.48 -4.90
CA ASP A 251 -28.94 34.41 -4.39
C ASP A 251 -28.89 34.09 -2.88
N LEU A 252 -28.01 33.17 -2.52
CA LEU A 252 -27.52 33.01 -1.16
C LEU A 252 -26.58 34.17 -0.86
N ILE A 253 -26.98 35.01 0.09
CA ILE A 253 -26.29 36.24 0.47
C ILE A 253 -25.16 35.90 1.45
N PRO A 254 -23.94 36.45 1.30
CA PRO A 254 -22.83 36.27 2.23
C PRO A 254 -23.18 36.54 3.69
N SER A 255 -22.40 35.93 4.59
CA SER A 255 -22.53 35.99 6.05
C SER A 255 -23.81 35.39 6.64
N ASN A 256 -24.74 34.89 5.82
CA ASN A 256 -25.91 34.13 6.28
C ASN A 256 -25.64 32.62 6.32
N ASN A 257 -26.43 31.94 7.15
CA ASN A 257 -26.46 30.48 7.23
C ASN A 257 -27.69 29.92 6.51
N TYR A 258 -27.56 28.71 5.98
CA TYR A 258 -28.59 28.02 5.21
C TYR A 258 -28.66 26.55 5.63
N SER A 259 -29.84 25.94 5.53
CA SER A 259 -30.05 24.49 5.69
C SER A 259 -30.55 23.91 4.37
N LEU A 260 -29.88 22.85 3.90
CA LEU A 260 -30.31 22.04 2.78
C LEU A 260 -30.67 20.65 3.29
N SER A 261 -31.97 20.35 3.35
CA SER A 261 -32.49 19.02 3.72
C SER A 261 -32.82 18.20 2.48
N LEU A 262 -32.53 16.90 2.54
CA LEU A 262 -32.89 15.93 1.52
C LEU A 262 -32.97 14.51 2.11
N ALA A 263 -33.68 13.62 1.42
CA ALA A 263 -33.82 12.21 1.72
C ALA A 263 -33.51 11.36 0.49
N TYR A 264 -32.92 10.20 0.70
CA TYR A 264 -32.45 9.29 -0.34
C TYR A 264 -32.27 7.88 0.22
N SER A 265 -32.03 6.90 -0.65
CA SER A 265 -31.55 5.58 -0.25
C SER A 265 -30.13 5.27 -0.73
N VAL A 266 -29.43 4.50 0.10
CA VAL A 266 -28.12 3.89 -0.16
C VAL A 266 -28.35 2.39 -0.38
N SER A 267 -27.86 1.86 -1.50
CA SER A 267 -27.83 0.41 -1.72
C SER A 267 -26.70 -0.23 -0.93
N LEU A 268 -26.90 -1.47 -0.48
CA LEU A 268 -25.86 -2.33 0.09
C LEU A 268 -25.42 -3.45 -0.88
N ASP A 269 -25.83 -3.39 -2.16
CA ASP A 269 -25.55 -4.42 -3.16
C ASP A 269 -24.30 -4.06 -3.99
N HIS A 270 -23.18 -3.93 -3.27
CA HIS A 270 -21.84 -3.70 -3.83
C HIS A 270 -20.75 -4.36 -2.96
N ASP A 271 -19.77 -4.98 -3.61
CA ASP A 271 -18.75 -5.82 -2.95
C ASP A 271 -17.36 -5.13 -2.82
N ASP A 272 -17.27 -3.82 -3.08
CA ASP A 272 -16.00 -3.09 -3.16
C ASP A 272 -15.46 -2.57 -1.80
N LEU A 273 -16.17 -2.88 -0.71
CA LEU A 273 -15.82 -2.55 0.68
C LEU A 273 -15.56 -1.05 0.92
N ALA A 274 -16.37 -0.19 0.29
CA ALA A 274 -16.28 1.26 0.36
C ALA A 274 -17.65 1.96 0.53
N GLY A 275 -17.64 3.18 1.08
CA GLY A 275 -18.87 3.84 1.52
C GLY A 275 -19.39 3.16 2.79
N LEU A 276 -20.71 2.94 2.88
CA LEU A 276 -21.32 2.04 3.86
C LEU A 276 -21.55 0.68 3.19
N TYR A 277 -21.07 -0.40 3.82
CA TYR A 277 -21.08 -1.73 3.25
C TYR A 277 -21.35 -2.82 4.30
N LYS A 278 -21.71 -4.02 3.82
CA LYS A 278 -21.96 -5.22 4.63
C LYS A 278 -20.71 -6.12 4.69
N MET A 279 -20.44 -6.71 5.85
CA MET A 279 -19.35 -7.65 6.09
C MET A 279 -19.91 -8.92 6.73
N SER A 280 -19.50 -10.08 6.24
CA SER A 280 -19.88 -11.38 6.80
C SER A 280 -18.85 -11.88 7.83
N TYR A 281 -19.32 -12.62 8.84
CA TYR A 281 -18.44 -13.35 9.76
C TYR A 281 -19.11 -14.64 10.26
N ARG A 282 -18.32 -15.70 10.40
CA ARG A 282 -18.80 -16.98 10.94
C ARG A 282 -19.20 -16.85 12.40
N THR A 283 -20.28 -17.52 12.77
CA THR A 283 -20.74 -17.64 14.16
C THR A 283 -20.66 -19.10 14.62
N ASN A 284 -21.12 -19.39 15.85
CA ASN A 284 -21.30 -20.77 16.32
C ASN A 284 -22.51 -21.48 15.68
N SER A 285 -23.40 -20.76 15.00
CA SER A 285 -24.57 -21.32 14.32
C SER A 285 -24.24 -21.70 12.87
N SER A 286 -25.20 -22.22 12.12
CA SER A 286 -25.04 -22.43 10.67
C SER A 286 -25.17 -21.15 9.85
N VAL A 287 -25.30 -19.99 10.51
CA VAL A 287 -25.59 -18.69 9.91
C VAL A 287 -24.40 -17.76 10.08
N ASP A 288 -23.96 -17.15 8.97
CA ASP A 288 -23.02 -16.04 9.02
C ASP A 288 -23.72 -14.79 9.58
N GLY A 289 -23.07 -14.15 10.56
CA GLY A 289 -23.48 -12.86 11.08
C GLY A 289 -23.08 -11.74 10.13
N ILE A 290 -23.81 -10.63 10.17
CA ILE A 290 -23.53 -9.46 9.33
C ILE A 290 -23.21 -8.24 10.21
N VAL A 291 -22.12 -7.56 9.87
CA VAL A 291 -21.76 -6.22 10.35
C VAL A 291 -22.00 -5.21 9.23
N LEU A 292 -22.59 -4.06 9.56
CA LEU A 292 -22.57 -2.89 8.68
C LEU A 292 -21.48 -1.94 9.16
N GLY A 293 -20.65 -1.44 8.24
CA GLY A 293 -19.53 -0.57 8.56
C GLY A 293 -19.21 0.42 7.45
N THR A 294 -18.39 1.42 7.76
CA THR A 294 -18.13 2.58 6.92
C THR A 294 -16.64 2.71 6.62
N GLN A 295 -16.30 2.89 5.34
CA GLN A 295 -14.94 3.19 4.88
C GLN A 295 -15.00 4.36 3.89
N LEU A 296 -14.74 5.57 4.39
CA LEU A 296 -15.02 6.81 3.65
C LEU A 296 -13.78 7.49 3.02
N GLN A 297 -12.56 7.21 3.50
CA GLN A 297 -11.33 7.62 2.81
C GLN A 297 -11.18 6.82 1.49
N THR A 298 -10.77 7.41 0.37
CA THR A 298 -10.36 8.82 0.16
C THR A 298 -11.54 9.72 -0.19
N GLU A 299 -12.38 9.28 -1.12
CA GLU A 299 -13.47 10.07 -1.69
C GLU A 299 -14.75 9.21 -1.73
N PHE A 300 -15.06 8.58 -0.60
CA PHE A 300 -16.20 7.68 -0.46
C PHE A 300 -17.26 8.19 0.54
N ALA A 301 -17.09 9.36 1.17
CA ALA A 301 -18.17 9.97 1.94
C ALA A 301 -19.37 10.30 1.02
N ARG A 302 -19.10 10.72 -0.23
CA ARG A 302 -20.10 10.92 -1.29
C ARG A 302 -20.96 9.69 -1.62
N ARG A 303 -20.52 8.47 -1.25
CA ARG A 303 -21.28 7.22 -1.42
C ARG A 303 -22.22 6.91 -0.26
N LEU A 304 -22.19 7.72 0.80
CA LEU A 304 -23.03 7.60 1.98
C LEU A 304 -23.93 8.83 2.14
N PHE A 305 -23.43 10.02 1.83
CA PHE A 305 -24.19 11.26 1.91
C PHE A 305 -23.66 12.34 0.96
N PRO A 306 -24.53 13.18 0.36
CA PRO A 306 -24.09 14.33 -0.42
C PRO A 306 -23.34 15.31 0.47
N CYS A 307 -22.10 15.61 0.11
CA CYS A 307 -21.21 16.41 0.94
C CYS A 307 -20.12 17.11 0.13
N TYR A 308 -19.41 18.03 0.76
CA TYR A 308 -18.14 18.51 0.26
C TYR A 308 -17.06 17.46 0.60
N ASP A 309 -16.82 16.51 -0.31
CA ASP A 309 -16.05 15.29 -0.03
C ASP A 309 -14.54 15.53 -0.19
N GLN A 310 -14.00 16.40 0.67
CA GLN A 310 -12.61 16.87 0.71
C GLN A 310 -12.18 17.10 2.16
N PRO A 311 -10.88 16.95 2.50
CA PRO A 311 -10.44 17.02 3.88
C PRO A 311 -10.46 18.44 4.46
N ASP A 312 -10.35 19.50 3.63
CA ASP A 312 -10.48 20.92 4.02
C ASP A 312 -11.92 21.31 4.44
N MET A 313 -12.92 20.50 4.11
CA MET A 313 -14.34 20.82 4.31
C MET A 313 -14.89 20.22 5.62
N LYS A 314 -14.15 20.46 6.71
CA LYS A 314 -14.49 19.96 8.06
C LYS A 314 -15.81 20.53 8.61
N ALA A 315 -16.61 19.69 9.24
CA ALA A 315 -17.87 20.04 9.90
C ALA A 315 -18.07 19.25 11.20
N GLU A 316 -19.04 19.66 12.03
CA GLU A 316 -19.57 18.80 13.09
C GLU A 316 -20.59 17.80 12.51
N PHE A 317 -20.81 16.69 13.20
CA PHE A 317 -21.80 15.67 12.81
C PHE A 317 -22.77 15.38 13.96
N LEU A 318 -24.07 15.40 13.68
CA LEU A 318 -25.13 14.96 14.59
C LEU A 318 -25.78 13.71 14.02
N ILE A 319 -25.40 12.54 14.57
CA ILE A 319 -25.78 11.24 14.02
C ILE A 319 -26.89 10.61 14.87
N SER A 320 -27.88 10.04 14.17
CA SER A 320 -28.88 9.16 14.76
C SER A 320 -29.12 7.97 13.84
N VAL A 321 -29.34 6.79 14.41
CA VAL A 321 -29.48 5.53 13.67
C VAL A 321 -30.66 4.75 14.22
N ARG A 322 -31.62 4.37 13.37
CA ARG A 322 -32.59 3.32 13.68
C ARG A 322 -32.05 1.98 13.18
N HIS A 323 -31.94 1.03 14.11
CA HIS A 323 -31.31 -0.29 13.95
C HIS A 323 -32.14 -1.39 14.62
N PRO A 324 -31.86 -2.69 14.40
CA PRO A 324 -32.49 -3.77 15.15
C PRO A 324 -32.18 -3.66 16.65
N THR A 325 -33.16 -3.95 17.52
CA THR A 325 -33.02 -3.95 18.99
C THR A 325 -31.89 -4.86 19.50
N ALA A 326 -31.61 -5.97 18.80
CA ALA A 326 -30.52 -6.88 19.19
C ALA A 326 -29.12 -6.41 18.75
N ALA A 327 -29.03 -5.42 17.85
CA ALA A 327 -27.77 -4.93 17.32
C ALA A 327 -27.28 -3.71 18.11
N LYS A 328 -25.96 -3.61 18.33
CA LYS A 328 -25.32 -2.42 18.87
C LYS A 328 -24.87 -1.52 17.73
N VAL A 329 -25.16 -0.22 17.85
CA VAL A 329 -24.59 0.81 16.99
C VAL A 329 -23.55 1.64 17.74
N ILE A 330 -22.44 1.94 17.08
CA ILE A 330 -21.41 2.88 17.55
C ILE A 330 -21.02 3.85 16.45
N SER A 331 -20.54 5.03 16.83
CA SER A 331 -20.10 6.11 15.94
C SER A 331 -18.97 6.91 16.62
N ASN A 332 -18.47 7.99 16.01
CA ASN A 332 -17.34 8.78 16.49
C ASN A 332 -17.55 9.34 17.91
N SER A 333 -18.78 9.76 18.24
CA SER A 333 -19.17 10.26 19.56
C SER A 333 -19.82 9.17 20.45
N PRO A 334 -19.93 9.36 21.78
CA PRO A 334 -20.72 8.48 22.63
C PRO A 334 -22.22 8.51 22.26
N ALA A 335 -22.93 7.43 22.55
CA ALA A 335 -24.39 7.43 22.54
C ALA A 335 -24.92 8.35 23.66
N ARG A 336 -25.94 9.14 23.33
CA ARG A 336 -26.64 10.05 24.26
C ARG A 336 -27.93 9.43 24.80
N LEU A 337 -28.66 8.74 23.94
CA LEU A 337 -29.96 8.13 24.25
C LEU A 337 -30.27 7.03 23.23
N THR A 338 -30.83 5.91 23.67
CA THR A 338 -31.43 4.89 22.81
C THR A 338 -32.91 4.75 23.17
N VAL A 339 -33.78 4.77 22.17
CA VAL A 339 -35.24 4.71 22.33
C VAL A 339 -35.82 3.54 21.53
N THR A 340 -36.45 2.59 22.21
CA THR A 340 -37.22 1.51 21.56
C THR A 340 -38.33 2.12 20.72
N SER A 341 -38.29 1.87 19.42
CA SER A 341 -39.16 2.49 18.42
C SER A 341 -40.36 1.61 18.03
N GLY A 342 -40.53 0.47 18.71
CA GLY A 342 -41.48 -0.58 18.35
C GLY A 342 -40.98 -1.50 17.23
N ASN A 343 -41.74 -2.56 16.95
CA ASN A 343 -41.54 -3.46 15.81
C ASN A 343 -40.11 -4.04 15.66
N GLY A 344 -39.41 -4.28 16.77
CA GLY A 344 -38.04 -4.82 16.78
C GLY A 344 -36.93 -3.79 16.50
N TYR A 345 -37.26 -2.50 16.46
CA TYR A 345 -36.32 -1.41 16.23
C TYR A 345 -36.00 -0.60 17.49
N GLU A 346 -34.76 -0.13 17.56
CA GLU A 346 -34.30 0.94 18.45
C GLU A 346 -33.72 2.10 17.63
N THR A 347 -33.87 3.32 18.13
CA THR A 347 -33.21 4.51 17.57
C THR A 347 -32.19 5.03 18.58
N THR A 348 -30.91 4.94 18.23
CA THR A 348 -29.81 5.50 19.04
C THR A 348 -29.40 6.86 18.49
N TYR A 349 -29.35 7.85 19.38
CA TYR A 349 -28.91 9.22 19.13
C TYR A 349 -27.53 9.41 19.73
N PHE A 350 -26.59 9.93 18.95
CA PHE A 350 -25.23 10.23 19.42
C PHE A 350 -25.11 11.68 19.90
N TYR A 351 -24.09 11.96 20.72
CA TYR A 351 -23.68 13.35 20.93
C TYR A 351 -23.08 13.93 19.65
N LYS A 352 -23.21 15.25 19.46
CA LYS A 352 -22.59 15.95 18.33
C LYS A 352 -21.07 15.76 18.36
N THR A 353 -20.43 15.47 17.22
CA THR A 353 -18.97 15.34 17.15
C THR A 353 -18.28 16.69 17.30
N LYS A 354 -16.97 16.66 17.60
CA LYS A 354 -16.09 17.79 17.30
C LYS A 354 -16.00 18.01 15.78
N LYS A 355 -15.55 19.19 15.36
CA LYS A 355 -15.34 19.53 13.94
C LYS A 355 -14.27 18.62 13.33
N MET A 356 -14.62 17.86 12.31
CA MET A 356 -13.78 16.84 11.66
C MET A 356 -14.06 16.71 10.16
N SER A 357 -13.18 16.06 9.42
CA SER A 357 -13.31 15.85 7.97
C SER A 357 -14.34 14.77 7.64
N THR A 358 -15.02 14.86 6.49
CA THR A 358 -16.07 13.91 6.06
C THR A 358 -15.62 12.45 6.06
N TYR A 359 -14.38 12.20 5.66
CA TYR A 359 -13.81 10.86 5.54
C TYR A 359 -13.61 10.13 6.88
N LEU A 360 -13.60 10.88 8.00
CA LEU A 360 -13.41 10.33 9.35
C LEU A 360 -14.73 9.83 9.98
N LEU A 361 -15.89 10.22 9.43
CA LEU A 361 -17.18 9.77 9.92
C LEU A 361 -17.26 8.24 9.86
N ALA A 362 -17.68 7.63 10.96
CA ALA A 362 -17.97 6.21 11.02
C ALA A 362 -19.30 5.93 11.72
N VAL A 363 -20.00 4.95 11.19
CA VAL A 363 -21.19 4.31 11.78
C VAL A 363 -21.00 2.81 11.61
N VAL A 364 -21.13 2.06 12.71
CA VAL A 364 -20.97 0.61 12.71
C VAL A 364 -22.14 -0.03 13.45
N VAL A 365 -22.81 -1.00 12.82
CA VAL A 365 -23.90 -1.77 13.40
C VAL A 365 -23.51 -3.24 13.42
N SER A 366 -23.44 -3.82 14.62
CA SER A 366 -22.92 -5.18 14.83
C SER A 366 -23.52 -5.84 16.07
N PHE A 367 -23.43 -7.17 16.13
CA PHE A 367 -23.77 -7.97 17.30
C PHE A 367 -22.56 -8.25 18.20
N PHE A 368 -21.52 -7.41 18.10
CA PHE A 368 -20.22 -7.66 18.72
C PHE A 368 -20.23 -7.37 20.22
N ARG A 369 -19.40 -8.13 20.95
CA ARG A 369 -19.07 -7.87 22.35
C ARG A 369 -17.81 -7.03 22.40
N TYR A 370 -17.57 -6.38 23.54
CA TYR A 370 -16.35 -5.62 23.77
C TYR A 370 -15.71 -5.96 25.12
N LYS A 371 -14.38 -5.81 25.20
CA LYS A 371 -13.65 -5.61 26.46
C LYS A 371 -13.35 -4.11 26.62
N GLU A 372 -13.26 -3.64 27.85
CA GLU A 372 -13.08 -2.21 28.19
C GLU A 372 -11.90 -2.02 29.17
N THR A 373 -11.15 -0.94 28.97
CA THR A 373 -10.23 -0.38 29.97
C THR A 373 -10.43 1.14 30.03
N ASN A 374 -9.65 1.83 30.87
CA ASN A 374 -9.74 3.27 31.03
C ASN A 374 -8.36 3.92 31.13
N HIS A 375 -8.19 5.09 30.52
CA HIS A 375 -7.03 5.97 30.64
C HIS A 375 -7.49 7.36 31.06
N ASN A 376 -7.08 7.83 32.25
CA ASN A 376 -7.39 9.19 32.74
C ASN A 376 -8.88 9.62 32.65
N GLY A 377 -9.82 8.68 32.81
CA GLY A 377 -11.27 8.90 32.68
C GLY A 377 -11.82 8.58 31.29
N ILE A 378 -10.99 8.50 30.25
CA ILE A 378 -11.37 8.11 28.88
C ILE A 378 -11.58 6.58 28.83
N PRO A 379 -12.80 6.08 28.58
CA PRO A 379 -13.01 4.65 28.34
C PRO A 379 -12.47 4.26 26.98
N ILE A 380 -11.79 3.11 26.95
CA ILE A 380 -11.23 2.48 25.76
C ILE A 380 -11.92 1.13 25.58
N ARG A 381 -12.61 0.92 24.45
CA ARG A 381 -13.35 -0.33 24.19
C ARG A 381 -12.87 -0.97 22.91
N ILE A 382 -12.76 -2.30 22.89
CA ILE A 382 -12.45 -3.04 21.66
C ILE A 382 -13.59 -4.02 21.37
N TYR A 383 -14.30 -3.79 20.27
CA TYR A 383 -15.42 -4.59 19.78
C TYR A 383 -14.94 -5.61 18.75
N THR A 384 -15.31 -6.89 18.90
CA THR A 384 -14.93 -7.95 17.95
C THR A 384 -15.95 -9.09 17.91
N GLU A 385 -15.80 -10.01 16.93
CA GLU A 385 -16.60 -11.23 16.81
C GLU A 385 -16.63 -11.98 18.17
N PRO A 386 -17.79 -12.44 18.66
CA PRO A 386 -17.88 -13.03 20.01
C PRO A 386 -16.91 -14.17 20.33
N MET A 387 -16.49 -14.95 19.32
CA MET A 387 -15.50 -16.04 19.47
C MET A 387 -14.05 -15.57 19.59
N LYS A 388 -13.75 -14.34 19.20
CA LYS A 388 -12.39 -13.75 19.17
C LYS A 388 -12.14 -12.78 20.33
N ILE A 389 -13.12 -12.59 21.20
CA ILE A 389 -13.10 -11.59 22.29
C ILE A 389 -11.90 -11.74 23.24
N ASP A 390 -11.40 -12.95 23.45
CA ASP A 390 -10.21 -13.18 24.30
C ASP A 390 -8.87 -12.88 23.62
N GLY A 391 -8.87 -12.55 22.33
CA GLY A 391 -7.67 -12.10 21.62
C GLY A 391 -7.47 -10.58 21.61
N VAL A 392 -8.35 -9.78 22.24
CA VAL A 392 -8.23 -8.30 22.21
C VAL A 392 -7.42 -7.72 23.36
N ASP A 393 -7.03 -8.52 24.36
CA ASP A 393 -6.40 -8.03 25.59
C ASP A 393 -5.06 -7.32 25.33
N LEU A 394 -4.25 -7.83 24.39
CA LEU A 394 -3.03 -7.17 23.92
C LEU A 394 -3.35 -5.77 23.38
N ALA A 395 -4.33 -5.69 22.48
CA ALA A 395 -4.71 -4.45 21.83
C ALA A 395 -5.23 -3.41 22.83
N LEU A 396 -5.98 -3.86 23.83
CA LEU A 396 -6.56 -3.03 24.89
C LEU A 396 -5.45 -2.43 25.79
N GLU A 397 -4.48 -3.25 26.20
CA GLU A 397 -3.31 -2.81 26.97
C GLU A 397 -2.42 -1.85 26.15
N THR A 398 -2.14 -2.20 24.90
CA THR A 398 -1.31 -1.40 23.98
C THR A 398 -1.93 -0.03 23.73
N THR A 399 -3.23 0.04 23.41
CA THR A 399 -3.94 1.33 23.17
C THR A 399 -3.88 2.25 24.39
N LYS A 400 -4.08 1.69 25.60
CA LYS A 400 -3.99 2.45 26.85
C LYS A 400 -2.59 3.04 27.06
N LYS A 401 -1.54 2.25 26.86
CA LYS A 401 -0.15 2.72 26.99
C LYS A 401 0.22 3.74 25.92
N LEU A 402 -0.28 3.60 24.70
CA LEU A 402 -0.03 4.53 23.60
C LEU A 402 -0.70 5.89 23.82
N LEU A 403 -1.92 5.94 24.36
CA LEU A 403 -2.53 7.21 24.74
C LEU A 403 -1.69 7.94 25.80
N ASP A 404 -1.28 7.26 26.87
CA ASP A 404 -0.39 7.83 27.89
C ASP A 404 0.94 8.33 27.31
N TYR A 405 1.54 7.57 26.39
CA TYR A 405 2.78 7.95 25.72
C TYR A 405 2.60 9.16 24.79
N TYR A 406 1.56 9.18 23.94
CA TYR A 406 1.33 10.26 22.99
C TYR A 406 0.86 11.57 23.64
N GLU A 407 0.02 11.50 24.68
CA GLU A 407 -0.33 12.68 25.49
C GLU A 407 0.93 13.34 26.07
N LYS A 408 1.90 12.54 26.56
CA LYS A 408 3.19 13.04 27.07
C LYS A 408 4.16 13.45 25.96
N TYR A 409 4.13 12.79 24.81
CA TYR A 409 5.06 13.07 23.70
C TYR A 409 4.75 14.43 23.05
N PHE A 410 3.47 14.69 22.75
CA PHE A 410 2.98 15.95 22.17
C PHE A 410 2.66 17.02 23.20
N ASP A 411 2.57 16.69 24.50
CA ASP A 411 2.04 17.54 25.58
C ASP A 411 0.64 18.11 25.25
N ILE A 412 -0.21 17.27 24.66
CA ILE A 412 -1.59 17.59 24.26
C ILE A 412 -2.48 16.39 24.60
N LYS A 413 -3.46 16.60 25.48
CA LYS A 413 -4.40 15.55 25.90
C LYS A 413 -5.29 15.07 24.75
N TYR A 414 -5.71 13.82 24.81
CA TYR A 414 -6.66 13.27 23.85
C TYR A 414 -8.01 14.02 23.91
N PRO A 415 -8.53 14.59 22.80
CA PRO A 415 -9.57 15.63 22.84
C PRO A 415 -11.02 15.10 22.85
N LEU A 416 -11.23 13.78 22.83
CA LEU A 416 -12.56 13.16 22.76
C LEU A 416 -12.91 12.40 24.05
N PRO A 417 -14.22 12.27 24.39
CA PRO A 417 -14.65 11.66 25.66
C PRO A 417 -14.53 10.12 25.71
N LYS A 418 -14.12 9.46 24.62
CA LYS A 418 -13.92 8.01 24.51
C LYS A 418 -13.01 7.65 23.34
N LEU A 419 -12.43 6.45 23.35
CA LEU A 419 -11.76 5.86 22.18
C LEU A 419 -12.23 4.41 22.02
N ASP A 420 -13.12 4.16 21.06
CA ASP A 420 -13.46 2.79 20.71
C ASP A 420 -12.52 2.29 19.59
N ILE A 421 -12.33 0.98 19.51
CA ILE A 421 -11.77 0.27 18.36
C ILE A 421 -12.78 -0.80 17.95
N HIS A 422 -13.07 -0.95 16.66
CA HIS A 422 -13.98 -1.98 16.15
C HIS A 422 -13.29 -2.84 15.10
N THR A 423 -13.38 -4.17 15.23
CA THR A 423 -12.76 -5.07 14.26
C THR A 423 -13.65 -5.31 13.05
N TYR A 424 -13.10 -5.15 11.85
CA TYR A 424 -13.80 -5.43 10.60
C TYR A 424 -13.38 -6.81 10.06
N PRO A 425 -14.30 -7.78 9.89
CA PRO A 425 -13.98 -9.07 9.29
C PRO A 425 -13.38 -8.92 7.88
N GLN A 426 -13.91 -7.98 7.10
CA GLN A 426 -13.53 -7.70 5.72
C GLN A 426 -13.31 -6.20 5.53
N MET A 427 -12.14 -5.81 5.03
CA MET A 427 -11.75 -4.41 4.88
C MET A 427 -10.79 -4.27 3.69
N ARG A 428 -10.93 -3.19 2.92
CA ARG A 428 -10.09 -2.88 1.74
C ARG A 428 -8.66 -2.42 2.09
N VAL A 429 -8.45 -2.02 3.34
CA VAL A 429 -7.19 -1.59 3.97
C VAL A 429 -6.99 -2.41 5.26
N HIS A 430 -5.88 -2.20 5.98
CA HIS A 430 -5.61 -2.91 7.24
C HIS A 430 -6.30 -2.27 8.45
N ALA A 431 -6.40 -0.94 8.45
CA ALA A 431 -7.00 -0.13 9.48
C ALA A 431 -7.37 1.26 8.91
N MET A 432 -8.05 2.08 9.71
CA MET A 432 -8.58 3.40 9.34
C MET A 432 -8.80 4.26 10.59
N GLU A 433 -8.40 5.53 10.55
CA GLU A 433 -8.25 6.39 11.73
C GLU A 433 -9.53 7.09 12.21
N ASN A 434 -10.72 6.53 11.92
CA ASN A 434 -12.01 7.16 12.20
C ASN A 434 -12.08 7.73 13.64
N TRP A 435 -12.22 9.05 13.76
CA TRP A 435 -11.87 9.73 15.00
C TRP A 435 -12.76 9.31 16.18
N GLY A 436 -12.16 8.72 17.22
CA GLY A 436 -12.85 8.16 18.38
C GLY A 436 -13.44 6.76 18.19
N ILE A 437 -13.30 6.14 17.01
CA ILE A 437 -13.74 4.78 16.69
C ILE A 437 -12.80 4.16 15.63
N ILE A 438 -11.55 3.89 16.00
CA ILE A 438 -10.57 3.30 15.06
C ILE A 438 -11.15 1.99 14.50
N THR A 439 -11.12 1.78 13.18
CA THR A 439 -11.55 0.51 12.58
C THR A 439 -10.33 -0.27 12.10
N ILE A 440 -10.21 -1.53 12.48
CA ILE A 440 -9.04 -2.37 12.18
C ILE A 440 -9.53 -3.72 11.65
N LYS A 441 -8.94 -4.25 10.59
CA LYS A 441 -9.26 -5.61 10.11
C LYS A 441 -9.01 -6.61 11.24
N THR A 442 -9.90 -7.57 11.48
CA THR A 442 -9.80 -8.45 12.66
C THR A 442 -8.43 -9.15 12.80
N ASP A 443 -7.88 -9.66 11.70
CA ASP A 443 -6.58 -10.33 11.65
C ASP A 443 -5.40 -9.38 11.99
N ASN A 444 -5.60 -8.06 11.94
CA ASN A 444 -4.63 -7.02 12.29
C ASN A 444 -4.77 -6.51 13.74
N LEU A 445 -5.66 -7.09 14.55
CA LEU A 445 -5.85 -6.74 15.96
C LEU A 445 -5.81 -7.95 16.91
N VAL A 446 -6.46 -9.05 16.53
CA VAL A 446 -6.62 -10.22 17.40
C VAL A 446 -5.29 -10.95 17.59
N TYR A 447 -4.93 -11.21 18.86
CA TYR A 447 -3.73 -11.94 19.24
C TYR A 447 -4.00 -13.04 20.25
N GLN A 448 -3.65 -14.28 19.90
CA GLN A 448 -3.61 -15.41 20.83
C GLN A 448 -2.21 -16.04 20.86
N LYS A 449 -1.67 -16.19 22.07
CA LYS A 449 -0.37 -16.83 22.33
C LYS A 449 -0.38 -18.29 21.84
N ASN A 450 0.73 -18.74 21.25
CA ASN A 450 0.92 -20.07 20.64
C ASN A 450 0.05 -20.39 19.40
N VAL A 451 -0.91 -19.52 19.04
CA VAL A 451 -1.71 -19.61 17.80
C VAL A 451 -1.23 -18.60 16.74
N HIS A 452 -0.70 -17.46 17.18
CA HIS A 452 -0.18 -16.39 16.32
C HIS A 452 1.32 -16.19 16.53
N THR A 453 2.02 -15.68 15.50
CA THR A 453 3.48 -15.49 15.53
C THR A 453 3.88 -14.25 16.31
N PHE A 454 5.15 -14.18 16.73
CA PHE A 454 5.70 -12.95 17.32
C PHE A 454 5.75 -11.81 16.30
N LYS A 455 5.92 -12.12 15.01
CA LYS A 455 5.72 -11.14 13.93
C LYS A 455 4.29 -10.59 13.93
N HIS A 456 3.27 -11.44 14.06
CA HIS A 456 1.88 -11.02 14.15
C HIS A 456 1.63 -10.09 15.35
N ARG A 457 2.19 -10.41 16.53
CA ARG A 457 2.18 -9.52 17.70
C ARG A 457 2.78 -8.15 17.39
N TYR A 458 3.96 -8.13 16.74
CA TYR A 458 4.67 -6.91 16.39
C TYR A 458 3.89 -6.03 15.39
N GLU A 459 3.30 -6.63 14.35
CA GLU A 459 2.46 -5.90 13.40
C GLU A 459 1.18 -5.34 14.04
N ILE A 460 0.56 -6.04 15.00
CA ILE A 460 -0.57 -5.50 15.79
C ILE A 460 -0.13 -4.27 16.57
N ILE A 461 0.99 -4.35 17.29
CA ILE A 461 1.50 -3.24 18.10
C ILE A 461 1.79 -2.03 17.21
N LYS A 462 2.48 -2.22 16.06
CA LYS A 462 2.71 -1.15 15.08
C LYS A 462 1.40 -0.56 14.54
N THR A 463 0.43 -1.39 14.17
CA THR A 463 -0.86 -0.94 13.63
C THR A 463 -1.59 -0.07 14.65
N ILE A 464 -1.75 -0.54 15.89
CA ILE A 464 -2.42 0.25 16.94
C ILE A 464 -1.63 1.52 17.28
N SER A 465 -0.30 1.46 17.23
CA SER A 465 0.60 2.62 17.40
C SER A 465 0.37 3.68 16.32
N HIS A 466 0.26 3.28 15.05
CA HIS A 466 -0.10 4.12 13.90
C HIS A 466 -1.49 4.75 14.11
N GLU A 467 -2.53 3.94 14.27
CA GLU A 467 -3.91 4.42 14.40
C GLU A 467 -4.17 5.32 15.62
N THR A 468 -3.52 5.03 16.77
CA THR A 468 -3.67 5.85 17.97
C THR A 468 -2.97 7.21 17.81
N SER A 469 -1.88 7.28 17.04
CA SER A 469 -1.19 8.55 16.76
C SER A 469 -2.00 9.48 15.86
N HIS A 470 -2.83 8.89 14.97
CA HIS A 470 -3.70 9.66 14.09
C HIS A 470 -4.75 10.50 14.83
N MET A 471 -5.03 10.20 16.10
CA MET A 471 -5.93 11.01 16.94
C MET A 471 -5.45 12.47 17.05
N TRP A 472 -4.15 12.72 16.85
CA TRP A 472 -3.55 14.04 16.63
C TRP A 472 -3.37 14.34 15.13
N PHE A 473 -2.63 13.50 14.38
CA PHE A 473 -2.31 13.73 12.96
C PHE A 473 -3.30 13.07 11.99
N GLY A 474 -4.02 13.86 11.21
CA GLY A 474 -5.12 13.39 10.35
C GLY A 474 -6.49 13.63 10.96
N CYS A 475 -6.62 13.57 12.30
CA CYS A 475 -7.86 13.94 13.00
C CYS A 475 -7.87 15.39 13.52
N LEU A 476 -7.14 15.66 14.62
CA LEU A 476 -7.15 16.96 15.30
C LEU A 476 -6.60 18.06 14.40
N VAL A 477 -5.44 17.82 13.78
CA VAL A 477 -4.96 18.54 12.59
C VAL A 477 -5.13 17.61 11.38
N THR A 478 -5.54 18.12 10.22
CA THR A 478 -5.71 17.30 9.01
C THR A 478 -5.15 18.06 7.81
N THR A 479 -4.56 17.37 6.85
CA THR A 479 -4.21 17.99 5.56
C THR A 479 -5.35 18.81 4.94
N THR A 480 -5.02 19.89 4.20
CA THR A 480 -5.96 20.64 3.36
C THR A 480 -6.42 19.86 2.12
N ASN A 481 -5.64 18.89 1.63
CA ASN A 481 -5.96 18.17 0.40
C ASN A 481 -5.26 16.80 0.31
N TRP A 482 -5.72 15.95 -0.60
CA TRP A 482 -5.21 14.58 -0.74
C TRP A 482 -3.79 14.46 -1.31
N ASP A 483 -3.28 15.49 -2.00
CA ASP A 483 -1.90 15.51 -2.51
C ASP A 483 -0.89 15.66 -1.35
N LEU A 484 -1.35 16.19 -0.19
CA LEU A 484 -0.56 16.40 1.04
C LEU A 484 -0.80 15.34 2.14
N LEU A 485 -1.30 14.14 1.77
CA LEU A 485 -1.62 13.06 2.73
C LEU A 485 -0.43 12.59 3.58
N TRP A 486 0.82 12.90 3.17
CA TRP A 486 2.04 12.63 3.95
C TRP A 486 2.06 13.29 5.34
N LEU A 487 1.36 14.43 5.51
CA LEU A 487 1.19 15.11 6.81
C LEU A 487 0.34 14.30 7.80
N ASN A 488 -0.48 13.36 7.31
CA ASN A 488 -1.17 12.39 8.15
C ASN A 488 -0.34 11.10 8.26
N GLU A 489 -0.08 10.46 7.12
CA GLU A 489 0.41 9.08 7.06
C GLU A 489 1.91 8.94 7.37
N GLY A 490 2.71 9.94 7.01
CA GLY A 490 4.13 9.99 7.34
C GLY A 490 4.34 10.15 8.84
N PHE A 491 3.58 11.06 9.47
CA PHE A 491 3.60 11.26 10.92
C PHE A 491 3.10 10.02 11.66
N ALA A 492 1.99 9.41 11.22
CA ALA A 492 1.50 8.21 11.87
C ALA A 492 2.48 7.02 11.74
N THR A 493 3.11 6.84 10.58
CA THR A 493 4.14 5.82 10.36
C THR A 493 5.39 6.08 11.21
N PHE A 494 5.83 7.34 11.33
CA PHE A 494 6.95 7.75 12.19
C PHE A 494 6.64 7.48 13.68
N MET A 495 5.48 7.95 14.14
CA MET A 495 5.04 7.76 15.53
C MET A 495 4.78 6.29 15.85
N ALA A 496 4.36 5.46 14.88
CA ALA A 496 4.14 4.03 15.09
C ALA A 496 5.38 3.34 15.71
N PHE A 497 6.57 3.69 15.23
CA PHE A 497 7.85 3.17 15.75
C PHE A 497 8.20 3.77 17.11
N LYS A 498 8.12 5.11 17.25
CA LYS A 498 8.43 5.81 18.52
C LYS A 498 7.49 5.36 19.66
N GLY A 499 6.20 5.21 19.37
CA GLY A 499 5.18 4.72 20.30
C GLY A 499 5.40 3.26 20.71
N ALA A 500 5.66 2.35 19.78
CA ALA A 500 5.88 0.93 20.07
C ALA A 500 7.08 0.67 20.99
N GLU A 501 8.14 1.48 20.85
CA GLU A 501 9.30 1.46 21.76
C GLU A 501 9.05 2.25 23.05
N GLY A 502 8.40 3.41 22.98
CA GLY A 502 8.08 4.26 24.12
C GLY A 502 7.21 3.58 25.18
N ILE A 503 6.34 2.65 24.78
CA ILE A 503 5.54 1.81 25.69
C ILE A 503 6.29 0.56 26.19
N GLY A 504 7.58 0.40 25.85
CA GLY A 504 8.43 -0.73 26.22
C GLY A 504 8.01 -2.08 25.66
N SER A 505 7.20 -2.11 24.58
CA SER A 505 6.63 -3.37 24.08
C SER A 505 7.49 -4.07 23.02
N GLU A 506 8.20 -3.29 22.19
CA GLU A 506 9.10 -3.76 21.12
C GLU A 506 10.21 -2.73 20.87
N LYS A 507 11.46 -3.17 20.68
CA LYS A 507 12.64 -2.29 20.51
C LYS A 507 12.83 -1.81 19.07
N THR A 508 11.90 -1.01 18.57
CA THR A 508 11.80 -0.74 17.12
C THR A 508 12.95 0.11 16.56
N LEU A 509 13.49 1.03 17.35
CA LEU A 509 14.63 1.89 17.03
C LEU A 509 15.92 1.32 17.63
N SER A 510 15.91 0.92 18.91
CA SER A 510 17.14 0.51 19.64
C SER A 510 17.76 -0.80 19.14
N ASP A 511 16.97 -1.80 18.74
CA ASP A 511 17.52 -3.01 18.08
C ASP A 511 17.71 -2.79 16.56
N GLY A 512 17.29 -1.64 16.03
CA GLY A 512 17.49 -1.23 14.63
C GLY A 512 16.42 -1.69 13.64
N LEU A 513 15.28 -2.24 14.09
CA LEU A 513 14.21 -2.73 13.21
C LEU A 513 13.71 -1.66 12.22
N TYR A 514 13.68 -0.39 12.63
CA TYR A 514 13.47 0.79 11.79
C TYR A 514 14.26 0.75 10.47
N TYR A 515 15.51 0.27 10.47
CA TYR A 515 16.29 0.17 9.25
C TYR A 515 15.70 -0.89 8.29
N PHE A 516 15.36 -2.07 8.79
CA PHE A 516 14.86 -3.17 7.97
C PHE A 516 13.39 -2.96 7.53
N ASP A 517 12.54 -2.54 8.45
CA ASP A 517 11.10 -2.38 8.20
C ASP A 517 10.78 -1.13 7.36
N LEU A 518 11.57 -0.06 7.49
CA LEU A 518 11.36 1.20 6.75
C LEU A 518 12.40 1.42 5.65
N GLN A 519 13.67 1.69 5.97
CA GLN A 519 14.66 2.09 4.96
C GLN A 519 14.89 1.02 3.90
N ASN A 520 15.25 -0.19 4.32
CA ASN A 520 15.58 -1.31 3.46
C ASN A 520 14.41 -1.62 2.50
N LEU A 521 13.20 -1.70 3.05
CA LEU A 521 11.97 -1.90 2.30
C LEU A 521 11.69 -0.77 1.31
N CYS A 522 11.89 0.49 1.71
CA CYS A 522 11.58 1.64 0.86
C CYS A 522 12.62 1.81 -0.25
N MET A 523 13.91 1.70 0.07
CA MET A 523 15.00 1.77 -0.91
C MET A 523 14.86 0.69 -1.98
N ASP A 524 14.47 -0.55 -1.62
CA ASP A 524 14.23 -1.64 -2.59
C ASP A 524 13.14 -1.32 -3.64
N ILE A 525 12.18 -0.47 -3.28
CA ILE A 525 11.10 -0.01 -4.16
C ILE A 525 11.54 1.24 -4.93
N ASP A 526 12.10 2.22 -4.22
CA ASP A 526 12.39 3.58 -4.73
C ASP A 526 13.65 3.63 -5.62
N GLN A 527 14.53 2.62 -5.56
CA GLN A 527 15.68 2.46 -6.47
C GLN A 527 15.32 1.92 -7.87
N ARG A 528 14.03 1.63 -8.12
CA ARG A 528 13.53 1.12 -9.42
C ARG A 528 12.74 2.21 -10.12
N PHE A 529 13.24 2.70 -11.26
CA PHE A 529 12.62 3.81 -11.97
C PHE A 529 11.15 3.57 -12.37
N SER A 530 10.75 2.31 -12.61
CA SER A 530 9.36 1.94 -12.91
C SER A 530 8.39 1.97 -11.73
N ASN A 531 8.90 2.10 -10.49
CA ASN A 531 8.12 2.03 -9.25
C ASN A 531 8.24 3.30 -8.39
N THR A 532 9.30 4.10 -8.58
CA THR A 532 9.52 5.36 -7.85
C THR A 532 8.57 6.47 -8.31
N HIS A 533 8.33 7.41 -7.41
CA HIS A 533 7.63 8.68 -7.64
C HIS A 533 7.88 9.61 -6.44
N PRO A 534 7.54 10.91 -6.51
CA PRO A 534 7.65 11.80 -5.35
C PRO A 534 6.60 11.47 -4.27
N ILE A 535 6.83 11.92 -3.04
CA ILE A 535 5.85 11.79 -1.95
C ILE A 535 4.57 12.58 -2.30
N ILE A 536 4.71 13.80 -2.82
CA ILE A 536 3.61 14.62 -3.34
C ILE A 536 3.51 14.39 -4.86
N PRO A 537 2.46 13.73 -5.37
CA PRO A 537 2.38 13.35 -6.77
C PRO A 537 2.22 14.56 -7.71
N LYS A 538 2.94 14.54 -8.85
CA LYS A 538 2.87 15.59 -9.89
C LYS A 538 1.50 15.63 -10.62
N ILE A 539 0.79 14.50 -10.66
CA ILE A 539 -0.52 14.34 -11.33
C ILE A 539 -1.53 13.88 -10.28
N ARG A 540 -2.70 14.54 -10.23
CA ARG A 540 -3.79 14.18 -9.32
C ARG A 540 -4.45 12.87 -9.72
N ASN A 541 -4.05 11.77 -9.09
CA ASN A 541 -4.73 10.49 -9.17
C ASN A 541 -4.87 9.86 -7.79
N THR A 542 -5.95 10.21 -7.07
CA THR A 542 -6.22 9.77 -5.70
C THR A 542 -6.26 8.24 -5.54
N LYS A 543 -6.63 7.49 -6.59
CA LYS A 543 -6.64 6.02 -6.57
C LYS A 543 -5.25 5.41 -6.43
N TYR A 544 -4.19 6.12 -6.81
CA TYR A 544 -2.79 5.66 -6.73
C TYR A 544 -2.13 5.89 -5.36
N ILE A 545 -2.67 6.82 -4.57
CA ILE A 545 -2.01 7.36 -3.36
C ILE A 545 -2.07 6.38 -2.17
N VAL A 546 -3.23 5.74 -1.93
CA VAL A 546 -3.50 5.02 -0.66
C VAL A 546 -2.76 3.69 -0.52
N LYS A 547 -2.36 3.01 -1.60
CA LYS A 547 -1.69 1.68 -1.54
C LYS A 547 -0.17 1.77 -1.60
N ASN A 548 0.39 2.94 -1.30
CA ASN A 548 1.72 3.32 -1.76
C ASN A 548 2.76 3.39 -0.63
N LYS A 549 3.67 2.42 -0.59
CA LYS A 549 4.71 2.36 0.45
C LYS A 549 5.63 3.58 0.49
N ILE A 550 5.87 4.28 -0.63
CA ILE A 550 6.69 5.49 -0.62
C ILE A 550 5.99 6.61 0.17
N LEU A 551 4.68 6.80 0.02
CA LEU A 551 3.93 7.82 0.77
C LEU A 551 4.03 7.63 2.29
N TYR A 552 3.90 6.39 2.78
CA TYR A 552 3.93 6.11 4.22
C TYR A 552 5.38 6.09 4.73
N VAL A 553 6.21 5.25 4.09
CA VAL A 553 7.54 4.90 4.59
C VAL A 553 8.57 5.98 4.30
N LYS A 554 8.65 6.51 3.07
CA LYS A 554 9.64 7.56 2.75
C LYS A 554 9.37 8.80 3.60
N SER A 555 8.10 9.21 3.75
CA SER A 555 7.70 10.33 4.60
C SER A 555 8.14 10.16 6.06
N ALA A 556 7.94 8.98 6.65
CA ALA A 556 8.43 8.70 8.01
C ALA A 556 9.96 8.78 8.10
N LEU A 557 10.68 8.31 7.08
CA LEU A 557 12.14 8.40 7.01
C LEU A 557 12.63 9.84 6.89
N ILE A 558 11.92 10.69 6.15
CA ILE A 558 12.22 12.14 6.11
C ILE A 558 11.95 12.77 7.48
N LEU A 559 10.89 12.39 8.20
CA LEU A 559 10.63 12.87 9.56
C LEU A 559 11.72 12.43 10.56
N PHE A 560 12.20 11.18 10.50
CA PHE A 560 13.35 10.74 11.29
C PHE A 560 14.63 11.54 10.96
N MET A 561 14.83 11.87 9.68
CA MET A 561 15.99 12.67 9.25
C MET A 561 15.89 14.14 9.69
N ILE A 562 14.69 14.73 9.66
CA ILE A 562 14.42 16.08 10.20
C ILE A 562 14.65 16.07 11.72
N GLU A 563 14.11 15.10 12.45
CA GLU A 563 14.31 14.95 13.90
C GLU A 563 15.80 14.82 14.25
N GLU A 564 16.59 14.09 13.46
CA GLU A 564 18.04 13.97 13.70
C GLU A 564 18.82 15.24 13.34
N VAL A 565 18.38 16.01 12.32
CA VAL A 565 18.99 17.30 11.95
C VAL A 565 18.74 18.36 13.01
N ILE A 566 17.49 18.53 13.48
CA ILE A 566 17.14 19.59 14.44
C ILE A 566 17.25 19.14 15.91
N GLY A 567 17.23 17.84 16.18
CA GLY A 567 17.25 17.25 17.51
C GLY A 567 15.84 17.06 18.11
N GLU A 568 15.66 15.93 18.80
CA GLU A 568 14.36 15.47 19.32
C GLU A 568 13.62 16.50 20.20
N GLU A 569 14.32 17.26 21.05
CA GLU A 569 13.67 18.27 21.90
C GLU A 569 12.99 19.38 21.06
N MET A 570 13.69 19.90 20.05
CA MET A 570 13.17 20.96 19.19
C MET A 570 12.11 20.42 18.23
N PHE A 571 12.28 19.18 17.76
CA PHE A 571 11.25 18.48 16.98
C PHE A 571 9.96 18.31 17.78
N ARG A 572 10.03 17.85 19.04
CA ARG A 572 8.86 17.72 19.92
C ARG A 572 8.20 19.05 20.26
N GLU A 573 8.98 20.10 20.56
CA GLU A 573 8.44 21.46 20.76
C GLU A 573 7.73 21.96 19.50
N SER A 574 8.28 21.70 18.31
CA SER A 574 7.65 22.03 17.03
C SER A 574 6.32 21.31 16.84
N LEU A 575 6.24 20.01 17.14
CA LEU A 575 4.98 19.26 17.01
C LEU A 575 3.93 19.73 18.03
N HIS A 576 4.32 20.00 19.27
CA HIS A 576 3.42 20.59 20.27
C HIS A 576 2.83 21.90 19.76
N GLN A 577 3.69 22.85 19.38
CA GLN A 577 3.25 24.16 18.90
C GLN A 577 2.38 24.03 17.64
N PHE A 578 2.80 23.23 16.67
CA PHE A 578 2.09 23.03 15.40
C PHE A 578 0.68 22.46 15.62
N ILE A 579 0.56 21.41 16.43
CA ILE A 579 -0.75 20.81 16.72
C ILE A 579 -1.61 21.81 17.51
N LYS A 580 -1.03 22.50 18.51
CA LYS A 580 -1.76 23.43 19.38
C LYS A 580 -2.31 24.64 18.64
N GLU A 581 -1.55 25.21 17.73
CA GLU A 581 -1.96 26.34 16.89
C GLU A 581 -3.02 25.94 15.85
N ASN A 582 -3.06 24.66 15.46
CA ASN A 582 -3.91 24.16 14.37
C ASN A 582 -5.05 23.23 14.81
N GLU A 583 -5.35 23.14 16.11
CA GLU A 583 -6.45 22.32 16.65
C GLU A 583 -7.78 22.54 15.88
N TYR A 584 -8.36 21.45 15.38
CA TYR A 584 -9.61 21.40 14.60
C TYR A 584 -9.55 22.11 13.23
N LYS A 585 -8.38 22.55 12.77
CA LYS A 585 -8.16 23.21 11.47
C LYS A 585 -7.61 22.21 10.43
N ASN A 586 -7.29 22.75 9.26
CA ASN A 586 -6.58 22.07 8.20
C ASN A 586 -5.22 22.73 7.96
N VAL A 587 -4.23 21.93 7.55
CA VAL A 587 -2.82 22.32 7.43
C VAL A 587 -2.23 21.90 6.08
N ASP A 588 -1.21 22.62 5.65
CA ASP A 588 -0.34 22.32 4.53
C ASP A 588 1.13 22.32 4.97
N ASN A 589 2.06 22.12 4.03
CA ASN A 589 3.49 22.05 4.34
C ASN A 589 4.03 23.35 4.96
N GLN A 590 3.51 24.50 4.55
CA GLN A 590 4.03 25.80 4.95
C GLN A 590 3.85 26.01 6.45
N GLN A 591 2.65 25.77 7.00
CA GLN A 591 2.45 25.96 8.45
C GLN A 591 3.33 25.02 9.29
N LEU A 592 3.54 23.77 8.85
CA LEU A 592 4.42 22.84 9.57
C LEU A 592 5.88 23.34 9.59
N LEU A 593 6.38 23.75 8.42
CA LEU A 593 7.78 24.12 8.23
C LEU A 593 8.08 25.49 8.84
N GLU A 594 7.14 26.45 8.76
CA GLU A 594 7.22 27.73 9.48
C GLU A 594 7.25 27.53 11.01
N THR A 595 6.44 26.61 11.57
CA THR A 595 6.50 26.30 13.01
C THR A 595 7.86 25.69 13.39
N MET A 596 8.39 24.77 12.58
CA MET A 596 9.71 24.16 12.83
C MET A 596 10.85 25.18 12.71
N GLU A 597 10.85 26.04 11.67
CA GLU A 597 11.83 27.11 11.49
C GLU A 597 11.79 28.08 12.68
N PHE A 598 10.60 28.51 13.12
CA PHE A 598 10.42 29.37 14.31
C PHE A 598 11.01 28.77 15.58
N VAL A 599 10.75 27.48 15.86
CA VAL A 599 11.28 26.81 17.06
C VAL A 599 12.80 26.64 16.99
N VAL A 600 13.35 26.31 15.81
CA VAL A 600 14.80 26.21 15.59
C VAL A 600 15.47 27.56 15.82
N ASP A 601 14.96 28.64 15.21
CA ASP A 601 15.52 30.00 15.36
C ASP A 601 15.45 30.49 16.81
N LYS A 602 14.30 30.28 17.48
CA LYS A 602 14.10 30.60 18.91
C LYS A 602 15.11 29.90 19.82
N ARG A 603 15.48 28.66 19.51
CA ARG A 603 16.38 27.83 20.33
C ARG A 603 17.86 27.94 19.97
N LYS A 604 18.20 28.32 18.74
CA LYS A 604 19.60 28.43 18.25
C LYS A 604 20.09 29.87 18.09
N GLY A 605 19.20 30.85 17.99
CA GLY A 605 19.55 32.21 17.61
C GLY A 605 20.31 32.22 16.29
N ASN A 606 21.43 32.95 16.23
CA ASN A 606 22.22 33.12 15.01
C ASN A 606 22.99 31.85 14.55
N ASN A 607 22.94 30.74 15.29
CA ASN A 607 23.66 29.51 14.96
C ASN A 607 22.85 28.59 14.02
N SER A 608 22.88 28.87 12.71
CA SER A 608 22.22 28.03 11.70
C SER A 608 22.73 26.58 11.75
N ILE A 609 21.79 25.63 11.74
CA ILE A 609 22.05 24.18 11.57
C ILE A 609 22.20 23.81 10.08
N LEU A 610 21.49 24.55 9.22
CA LEU A 610 21.39 24.32 7.79
C LEU A 610 22.52 25.04 7.03
N PRO A 611 22.84 24.59 5.80
CA PRO A 611 23.79 25.29 4.93
C PRO A 611 23.39 26.74 4.67
N VAL A 612 24.39 27.56 4.32
CA VAL A 612 24.16 28.95 3.90
C VAL A 612 23.17 28.96 2.72
N ASN A 613 22.17 29.84 2.79
CA ASN A 613 21.08 30.00 1.80
C ASN A 613 20.14 28.80 1.63
N ILE A 614 20.13 27.82 2.54
CA ILE A 614 19.14 26.72 2.55
C ILE A 614 18.20 26.87 3.74
N THR A 615 16.90 27.02 3.48
CA THR A 615 15.83 26.99 4.50
C THR A 615 15.44 25.54 4.83
N LEU A 616 14.77 25.32 5.97
CA LEU A 616 14.26 23.99 6.31
C LEU A 616 13.22 23.57 5.27
N THR A 617 12.41 24.52 4.81
CA THR A 617 11.47 24.35 3.71
C THR A 617 12.16 23.78 2.47
N LYS A 618 13.26 24.40 2.00
CA LYS A 618 14.01 23.93 0.82
C LYS A 618 14.60 22.53 1.05
N PHE A 619 15.16 22.28 2.23
CA PHE A 619 15.66 20.95 2.60
C PHE A 619 14.56 19.89 2.50
N VAL A 620 13.37 20.12 3.07
CA VAL A 620 12.28 19.13 3.05
C VAL A 620 11.68 18.98 1.65
N GLU A 621 11.53 20.06 0.89
CA GLU A 621 11.08 20.04 -0.52
C GLU A 621 11.94 19.14 -1.41
N ASP A 622 13.27 19.13 -1.21
CA ASP A 622 14.17 18.23 -1.95
C ASP A 622 13.77 16.75 -1.81
N TRP A 623 13.20 16.35 -0.67
CA TRP A 623 12.85 14.94 -0.41
C TRP A 623 11.40 14.59 -0.75
N ILE A 624 10.46 15.53 -0.59
CA ILE A 624 9.03 15.25 -0.83
C ILE A 624 8.59 15.49 -2.27
N LEU A 625 9.28 16.36 -3.02
CA LEU A 625 8.94 16.70 -4.42
C LEU A 625 9.75 15.91 -5.47
N GLN A 626 10.79 15.19 -5.07
CA GLN A 626 11.65 14.40 -5.97
C GLN A 626 11.36 12.89 -5.87
N GLU A 627 11.38 12.23 -7.02
CA GLU A 627 11.39 10.77 -7.15
C GLU A 627 12.82 10.23 -6.99
N GLY A 628 12.91 8.99 -6.51
CA GLY A 628 14.16 8.32 -6.14
C GLY A 628 14.83 8.93 -4.91
N PHE A 629 16.06 8.48 -4.66
CA PHE A 629 16.91 8.96 -3.58
C PHE A 629 18.38 8.91 -4.03
N PRO A 630 19.30 9.62 -3.33
CA PRO A 630 20.68 9.68 -3.77
C PRO A 630 21.49 8.43 -3.38
N LEU A 631 22.42 8.07 -4.27
CA LEU A 631 23.61 7.29 -3.96
C LEU A 631 24.74 8.27 -3.64
N VAL A 632 25.29 8.18 -2.42
CA VAL A 632 26.47 8.96 -2.01
C VAL A 632 27.73 8.13 -2.26
N THR A 633 28.55 8.54 -3.22
CA THR A 633 29.88 7.95 -3.42
C THR A 633 30.90 8.68 -2.54
N VAL A 634 31.64 7.91 -1.74
CA VAL A 634 32.66 8.36 -0.79
C VAL A 634 34.04 7.89 -1.27
N ILE A 635 34.90 8.83 -1.61
CA ILE A 635 36.28 8.59 -2.11
C ILE A 635 37.27 9.03 -1.04
N LYS A 636 38.21 8.15 -0.69
CA LYS A 636 39.34 8.49 0.16
C LYS A 636 40.45 9.15 -0.65
N ASN A 637 40.79 10.39 -0.31
CA ASN A 637 41.85 11.16 -0.95
C ASN A 637 43.23 10.80 -0.35
N SER A 638 44.31 11.17 -1.04
CA SER A 638 45.69 10.91 -0.62
C SER A 638 46.11 11.62 0.68
N ASP A 639 45.46 12.74 1.02
CA ASP A 639 45.65 13.48 2.28
C ASP A 639 44.84 12.88 3.45
N ASN A 640 44.22 11.71 3.25
CA ASN A 640 43.29 11.06 4.19
C ASN A 640 42.01 11.88 4.46
N SER A 641 41.64 12.85 3.62
CA SER A 641 40.27 13.40 3.61
C SER A 641 39.31 12.50 2.80
N LEU A 642 37.99 12.69 2.98
CA LEU A 642 36.98 12.06 2.13
C LEU A 642 36.34 13.10 1.20
N SER A 643 36.27 12.79 -0.09
CA SER A 643 35.43 13.49 -1.08
C SER A 643 34.10 12.75 -1.23
N LEU A 644 32.99 13.47 -1.07
CA LEU A 644 31.63 12.95 -1.20
C LEU A 644 30.92 13.62 -2.37
N MET A 645 30.26 12.80 -3.20
CA MET A 645 29.46 13.22 -4.34
C MET A 645 28.15 12.43 -4.39
N GLN A 646 27.10 13.04 -4.95
CA GLN A 646 25.78 12.42 -5.08
C GLN A 646 25.43 12.13 -6.56
N GLU A 647 24.78 11.00 -6.79
CA GLU A 647 24.08 10.67 -8.04
C GLU A 647 22.71 10.07 -7.70
N VAL A 648 21.78 10.00 -8.66
CA VAL A 648 20.49 9.30 -8.45
C VAL A 648 20.74 7.80 -8.35
N MET A 649 20.18 7.13 -7.36
CA MET A 649 20.28 5.67 -7.24
C MET A 649 19.42 4.99 -8.32
N ASP A 650 20.05 4.41 -9.33
CA ASP A 650 19.37 3.69 -10.42
C ASP A 650 19.81 2.22 -10.50
N SER A 651 18.84 1.32 -10.34
CA SER A 651 19.05 -0.13 -10.49
C SER A 651 19.27 -0.59 -11.94
N GLU A 652 18.86 0.19 -12.95
CA GLU A 652 18.98 -0.20 -14.36
C GLU A 652 20.28 0.26 -15.03
N ARG A 653 20.99 1.23 -14.43
CA ARG A 653 22.18 1.91 -14.99
C ARG A 653 21.89 2.57 -16.35
N ASN A 654 20.67 3.05 -16.54
CA ASN A 654 20.13 3.64 -17.77
C ASN A 654 19.98 5.17 -17.68
N ILE A 655 20.65 5.84 -16.72
CA ILE A 655 20.64 7.30 -16.61
C ILE A 655 21.34 7.95 -17.82
N ASP A 656 20.56 8.23 -18.86
CA ASP A 656 20.67 9.52 -19.55
C ASP A 656 20.51 10.62 -18.50
N ASN A 657 21.23 11.74 -18.65
CA ASN A 657 21.17 12.91 -17.76
C ASN A 657 19.80 13.66 -17.71
N ARG A 658 18.68 12.99 -17.98
CA ARG A 658 17.31 13.50 -17.96
C ARG A 658 16.83 13.94 -16.58
N PHE A 659 17.49 13.49 -15.50
CA PHE A 659 17.16 13.87 -14.12
C PHE A 659 18.27 14.70 -13.50
N ALA A 660 18.06 16.01 -13.46
CA ALA A 660 18.87 16.94 -12.67
C ALA A 660 18.51 16.89 -11.16
N ASN A 661 17.90 15.80 -10.69
CA ASN A 661 17.50 15.63 -9.30
C ASN A 661 18.75 15.66 -8.41
N LYS A 662 18.77 16.59 -7.47
CA LYS A 662 19.85 16.78 -6.51
C LYS A 662 19.23 17.15 -5.18
N TRP A 663 19.76 16.57 -4.12
CA TRP A 663 19.23 16.71 -2.77
C TRP A 663 20.20 17.52 -1.90
N THR A 664 19.65 18.25 -0.95
CA THR A 664 20.40 18.70 0.22
C THR A 664 20.51 17.52 1.19
N ILE A 665 21.70 16.92 1.29
CA ILE A 665 21.91 15.64 2.01
C ILE A 665 22.65 15.89 3.33
N PRO A 666 22.06 15.57 4.50
CA PRO A 666 22.74 15.58 5.79
C PRO A 666 23.63 14.35 5.92
N ILE A 667 24.93 14.58 6.09
CA ILE A 667 25.95 13.57 6.38
C ILE A 667 26.27 13.65 7.87
N PHE A 668 25.78 12.68 8.63
CA PHE A 668 26.01 12.57 10.07
C PHE A 668 27.37 11.89 10.34
N ILE A 669 28.20 12.48 11.18
CA ILE A 669 29.52 11.96 11.56
C ILE A 669 29.53 11.80 13.08
N GLN A 670 30.02 10.68 13.63
CA GLN A 670 30.05 10.49 15.09
C GLN A 670 30.96 11.54 15.73
N ASP A 671 30.41 12.35 16.65
CA ASP A 671 31.20 13.27 17.46
C ASP A 671 31.93 12.49 18.58
N LYS A 672 32.97 13.10 19.16
CA LYS A 672 33.69 12.59 20.34
C LYS A 672 32.78 12.46 21.56
N ILE A 673 31.69 13.23 21.61
CA ILE A 673 30.64 13.11 22.61
C ILE A 673 29.66 12.02 22.14
N PRO A 674 29.42 10.96 22.95
CA PRO A 674 28.43 9.94 22.62
C PRO A 674 27.05 10.54 22.31
N GLN A 675 26.33 9.95 21.34
CA GLN A 675 25.00 10.40 20.88
C GLN A 675 24.94 11.82 20.28
N LYS A 676 26.08 12.47 20.02
CA LYS A 676 26.13 13.69 19.18
C LYS A 676 26.75 13.39 17.82
N TYR A 677 26.33 14.16 16.83
CA TYR A 677 26.87 14.09 15.48
C TYR A 677 27.41 15.45 15.03
N LEU A 678 28.58 15.44 14.40
CA LEU A 678 29.02 16.53 13.56
C LEU A 678 28.23 16.44 12.25
N LEU A 679 27.38 17.43 12.00
CA LEU A 679 26.59 17.51 10.78
C LEU A 679 27.41 18.16 9.66
N LYS A 680 27.45 17.51 8.51
CA LYS A 680 27.99 18.04 7.24
C LYS A 680 26.94 17.88 6.15
N TRP A 681 27.08 18.63 5.07
CA TRP A 681 26.03 18.76 4.06
C TRP A 681 26.60 18.61 2.65
N ILE A 682 25.94 17.81 1.81
CA ILE A 682 26.10 17.87 0.36
C ILE A 682 24.98 18.76 -0.18
N VAL A 683 25.33 19.86 -0.83
CA VAL A 683 24.38 20.83 -1.40
C VAL A 683 24.16 20.51 -2.89
N PRO A 684 22.96 20.73 -3.47
CA PRO A 684 22.69 20.52 -4.89
C PRO A 684 23.68 21.20 -5.84
N GLY A 685 24.58 20.39 -6.43
CA GLY A 685 25.58 20.84 -7.41
C GLY A 685 27.00 20.89 -6.89
N GLU A 686 27.20 20.67 -5.59
CA GLU A 686 28.49 20.74 -4.92
C GLU A 686 28.95 19.36 -4.43
N ASN A 687 30.27 19.15 -4.41
CA ASN A 687 30.90 18.01 -3.74
C ASN A 687 31.33 18.45 -2.33
N LEU A 688 31.26 17.55 -1.36
CA LEU A 688 31.63 17.80 0.03
C LEU A 688 32.99 17.15 0.32
N THR A 689 33.96 17.91 0.85
CA THR A 689 35.22 17.36 1.37
C THR A 689 35.25 17.44 2.90
N ILE A 690 35.60 16.33 3.58
CA ILE A 690 35.69 16.25 5.04
C ILE A 690 37.05 15.69 5.48
N HIS A 691 37.76 16.43 6.33
CA HIS A 691 39.07 16.03 6.89
C HIS A 691 38.98 15.32 8.25
N GLN A 692 37.87 15.51 8.98
CA GLN A 692 37.62 14.88 10.29
C GLN A 692 36.34 14.07 10.20
N TYR A 693 36.45 12.75 10.37
CA TYR A 693 35.34 11.82 10.23
C TYR A 693 35.58 10.53 11.01
N THR A 694 34.49 9.81 11.23
CA THR A 694 34.45 8.42 11.72
C THR A 694 33.83 7.54 10.64
N LEU A 695 34.16 6.25 10.62
CA LEU A 695 33.55 5.30 9.70
C LEU A 695 32.74 4.22 10.47
N PRO A 696 31.56 3.81 9.98
CA PRO A 696 30.89 4.32 8.79
C PRO A 696 30.33 5.74 8.97
N LEU A 697 30.15 6.43 7.86
CA LEU A 697 29.38 7.68 7.84
C LEU A 697 27.90 7.35 8.11
N ASP A 698 27.20 8.30 8.73
CA ASP A 698 25.83 8.15 9.23
C ASP A 698 25.67 6.90 10.12
N PRO A 699 26.32 6.88 11.30
CA PRO A 699 26.51 5.67 12.11
C PRO A 699 25.20 5.07 12.66
N HIS A 700 24.06 5.75 12.57
CA HIS A 700 22.75 5.23 12.98
C HIS A 700 21.73 5.11 11.83
N CYS A 701 22.20 5.29 10.58
CA CYS A 701 21.37 5.22 9.37
C CYS A 701 20.16 6.16 9.46
N ARG A 702 20.39 7.46 9.61
CA ARG A 702 19.36 8.49 9.70
C ARG A 702 19.12 9.22 8.39
N GLY A 703 20.08 9.17 7.48
CA GLY A 703 19.92 9.65 6.12
C GLY A 703 19.25 8.64 5.19
N TYR A 704 18.27 9.09 4.39
CA TYR A 704 17.63 8.25 3.38
C TYR A 704 18.46 8.17 2.09
N TYR A 705 19.61 7.51 2.16
CA TYR A 705 20.51 7.30 1.03
C TYR A 705 21.35 6.03 1.18
N ARG A 706 21.81 5.49 0.05
CA ARG A 706 22.83 4.42 0.00
C ARG A 706 24.22 5.03 -0.05
N ILE A 707 25.22 4.33 0.50
CA ILE A 707 26.61 4.78 0.52
C ILE A 707 27.52 3.79 -0.22
N LYS A 708 28.16 4.27 -1.29
CA LYS A 708 29.22 3.55 -2.01
C LYS A 708 30.58 4.05 -1.54
N TYR A 709 31.36 3.16 -0.93
CA TYR A 709 32.73 3.44 -0.50
C TYR A 709 33.76 2.97 -1.54
N THR A 710 35.03 3.34 -1.38
CA THR A 710 36.14 2.75 -2.15
C THR A 710 36.56 1.40 -1.56
N ASN A 711 37.32 0.61 -2.33
CA ASN A 711 37.78 -0.71 -1.92
C ASN A 711 38.64 -0.66 -0.65
N GLU A 712 39.47 0.38 -0.46
CA GLU A 712 40.30 0.51 0.75
C GLU A 712 39.44 0.69 2.01
N ILE A 713 38.32 1.41 1.89
CA ILE A 713 37.37 1.60 2.99
C ILE A 713 36.57 0.31 3.25
N TYR A 714 36.14 -0.43 2.21
CA TYR A 714 35.51 -1.73 2.39
C TYR A 714 36.45 -2.75 3.06
N ASP A 715 37.74 -2.73 2.73
CA ASP A 715 38.76 -3.54 3.40
C ASP A 715 38.97 -3.12 4.87
N GLN A 716 38.94 -1.81 5.17
CA GLN A 716 38.93 -1.32 6.56
C GLN A 716 37.71 -1.86 7.32
N PHE A 717 36.50 -1.78 6.75
CA PHE A 717 35.29 -2.32 7.39
C PHE A 717 35.40 -3.82 7.63
N TYR A 718 35.89 -4.60 6.66
CA TYR A 718 36.11 -6.04 6.83
C TYR A 718 37.00 -6.35 8.04
N GLN A 719 38.12 -5.63 8.20
CA GLN A 719 39.01 -5.80 9.37
C GLN A 719 38.32 -5.41 10.68
N THR A 720 37.61 -4.27 10.71
CA THR A 720 36.85 -3.82 11.88
C THR A 720 35.76 -4.83 12.27
N LEU A 721 35.06 -5.42 11.31
CA LEU A 721 34.02 -6.41 11.57
C LEU A 721 34.59 -7.72 12.13
N LEU A 722 35.70 -8.22 11.61
CA LEU A 722 36.35 -9.42 12.15
C LEU A 722 36.93 -9.22 13.55
N THR A 723 37.52 -8.05 13.82
CA THR A 723 38.16 -7.73 15.11
C THR A 723 37.17 -7.33 16.19
N ASN A 724 36.25 -6.41 15.88
CA ASN A 724 35.27 -5.86 16.82
C ASN A 724 34.02 -5.32 16.09
N HIS A 725 33.17 -6.20 15.55
CA HIS A 725 31.94 -5.78 14.86
C HIS A 725 31.02 -4.88 15.69
N THR A 726 30.98 -5.01 17.03
CA THR A 726 30.11 -4.19 17.88
C THR A 726 30.54 -2.73 17.99
N SER A 727 31.74 -2.37 17.51
CA SER A 727 32.14 -0.98 17.31
C SER A 727 31.33 -0.26 16.22
N ILE A 728 30.69 -1.03 15.31
CA ILE A 728 29.73 -0.53 14.32
C ILE A 728 28.32 -0.86 14.82
N SER A 729 27.43 0.14 14.86
CA SER A 729 26.05 -0.03 15.35
C SER A 729 25.27 -1.07 14.53
N THR A 730 24.26 -1.69 15.15
CA THR A 730 23.42 -2.70 14.50
C THR A 730 22.75 -2.21 13.20
N PRO A 731 22.14 -1.01 13.13
CA PRO A 731 21.67 -0.42 11.87
C PRO A 731 22.79 -0.25 10.84
N SER A 732 23.97 0.24 11.25
CA SER A 732 25.09 0.46 10.33
C SER A 732 25.67 -0.81 9.74
N ARG A 733 25.76 -1.90 10.52
CA ARG A 733 26.15 -3.22 9.98
C ARG A 733 25.12 -3.70 8.96
N ALA A 734 23.83 -3.55 9.27
CA ALA A 734 22.76 -3.91 8.36
C ALA A 734 22.81 -3.10 7.04
N ARG A 735 22.99 -1.77 7.09
CA ARG A 735 23.13 -0.95 5.88
C ARG A 735 24.40 -1.27 5.10
N LEU A 736 25.54 -1.46 5.76
CA LEU A 736 26.79 -1.79 5.08
C LEU A 736 26.67 -3.06 4.24
N ILE A 737 25.97 -4.08 4.76
CA ILE A 737 25.70 -5.32 4.03
C ILE A 737 24.63 -5.09 2.95
N ASP A 738 23.54 -4.37 3.24
CA ASP A 738 22.47 -4.09 2.27
C ASP A 738 22.95 -3.30 1.05
N ASP A 739 23.71 -2.23 1.30
CA ASP A 739 24.32 -1.39 0.27
C ASP A 739 25.31 -2.22 -0.54
N ALA A 740 26.20 -2.99 0.10
CA ALA A 740 27.18 -3.79 -0.63
C ALA A 740 26.53 -4.83 -1.55
N PHE A 741 25.49 -5.55 -1.11
CA PHE A 741 24.79 -6.49 -1.98
C PHE A 741 23.96 -5.80 -3.08
N SER A 742 23.25 -4.71 -2.75
CA SER A 742 22.44 -3.97 -3.73
C SER A 742 23.30 -3.30 -4.79
N LEU A 743 24.40 -2.66 -4.39
CA LEU A 743 25.38 -2.05 -5.30
C LEU A 743 26.08 -3.11 -6.16
N ALA A 744 26.30 -4.32 -5.65
CA ALA A 744 26.81 -5.43 -6.46
C ALA A 744 25.77 -5.92 -7.49
N GLU A 745 24.50 -6.08 -7.10
CA GLU A 745 23.39 -6.45 -8.01
C GLU A 745 23.27 -5.45 -9.18
N PHE A 746 23.44 -4.16 -8.92
CA PHE A 746 23.36 -3.10 -9.94
C PHE A 746 24.73 -2.71 -10.54
N ASN A 747 25.77 -3.54 -10.34
CA ASN A 747 27.12 -3.39 -10.92
C ASN A 747 27.85 -2.08 -10.57
N TYR A 748 27.54 -1.44 -9.44
CA TYR A 748 28.30 -0.30 -8.91
C TYR A 748 29.58 -0.75 -8.20
N ILE A 749 29.60 -1.98 -7.68
CA ILE A 749 30.77 -2.66 -7.10
C ILE A 749 30.79 -4.15 -7.49
N ASP A 750 31.90 -4.84 -7.24
CA ASP A 750 32.04 -6.29 -7.45
C ASP A 750 31.46 -7.11 -6.28
N TYR A 751 30.87 -8.27 -6.57
CA TYR A 751 30.34 -9.20 -5.54
C TYR A 751 31.39 -9.73 -4.57
N SER A 752 32.69 -9.62 -4.88
CA SER A 752 33.79 -9.94 -3.95
C SER A 752 33.67 -9.18 -2.63
N ILE A 753 33.16 -7.94 -2.66
CA ILE A 753 33.02 -7.07 -1.49
C ILE A 753 31.97 -7.60 -0.50
N PRO A 754 30.66 -7.73 -0.86
CA PRO A 754 29.66 -8.27 0.07
C PRO A 754 29.98 -9.69 0.51
N LEU A 755 30.51 -10.56 -0.38
CA LEU A 755 30.90 -11.93 -0.03
C LEU A 755 32.07 -12.00 0.98
N LYS A 756 32.99 -11.02 0.93
CA LYS A 756 34.07 -10.86 1.91
C LYS A 756 33.55 -10.29 3.22
N LEU A 757 32.67 -9.28 3.17
CA LEU A 757 32.08 -8.67 4.38
C LEU A 757 31.32 -9.70 5.22
N ILE A 758 30.46 -10.55 4.63
CA ILE A 758 29.68 -11.54 5.42
C ILE A 758 30.50 -12.58 6.19
N GLN A 759 31.83 -12.67 6.00
CA GLN A 759 32.68 -13.57 6.78
C GLN A 759 32.62 -13.32 8.30
N TYR A 760 32.30 -12.10 8.75
CA TYR A 760 32.18 -11.82 10.19
C TYR A 760 30.92 -12.44 10.83
N TYR A 761 29.95 -12.94 10.04
CA TYR A 761 28.65 -13.39 10.55
C TYR A 761 28.75 -14.56 11.54
N THR A 762 29.89 -15.27 11.61
CA THR A 762 30.19 -16.23 12.69
C THR A 762 30.10 -15.61 14.09
N LYS A 763 30.25 -14.28 14.21
CA LYS A 763 30.18 -13.50 15.44
C LYS A 763 28.88 -12.71 15.60
N GLU A 764 28.07 -12.59 14.55
CA GLU A 764 26.88 -11.75 14.52
C GLU A 764 25.72 -12.38 15.31
N LYS A 765 25.12 -11.58 16.20
CA LYS A 765 24.09 -11.98 17.16
C LYS A 765 22.86 -11.07 17.15
N ASN A 766 22.83 -10.03 16.31
CA ASN A 766 21.66 -9.16 16.14
C ASN A 766 20.83 -9.56 14.92
N TYR A 767 19.51 -9.41 15.03
CA TYR A 767 18.56 -9.80 13.97
C TYR A 767 18.70 -8.98 12.69
N VAL A 768 18.86 -7.66 12.79
CA VAL A 768 18.71 -6.76 11.64
C VAL A 768 19.76 -7.01 10.53
N PRO A 769 21.06 -7.19 10.82
CA PRO A 769 22.03 -7.60 9.80
C PRO A 769 21.74 -8.99 9.22
N MET A 770 21.24 -9.93 10.05
CA MET A 770 20.84 -11.26 9.60
C MET A 770 19.65 -11.22 8.63
N ALA A 771 18.61 -10.45 8.95
CA ALA A 771 17.43 -10.27 8.11
C ALA A 771 17.77 -9.65 6.74
N VAL A 772 18.66 -8.65 6.71
CA VAL A 772 19.22 -8.10 5.46
C VAL A 772 19.95 -9.16 4.65
N PHE A 773 20.83 -9.95 5.28
CA PHE A 773 21.53 -11.03 4.59
C PHE A 773 20.55 -12.08 4.03
N PHE A 774 19.54 -12.49 4.80
CA PHE A 774 18.54 -13.45 4.35
C PHE A 774 17.71 -12.93 3.17
N LYS A 775 17.39 -11.62 3.13
CA LYS A 775 16.78 -10.97 1.95
C LYS A 775 17.65 -11.16 0.70
N HIS A 776 18.93 -10.79 0.79
CA HIS A 776 19.87 -10.90 -0.32
C HIS A 776 20.13 -12.35 -0.72
N PHE A 777 20.34 -13.26 0.24
CA PHE A 777 20.46 -14.69 -0.04
C PHE A 777 19.22 -15.25 -0.75
N LYS A 778 18.00 -14.85 -0.37
CA LYS A 778 16.77 -15.27 -1.04
C LYS A 778 16.71 -14.79 -2.49
N ASN A 779 17.15 -13.56 -2.76
CA ASN A 779 17.27 -13.03 -4.12
C ASN A 779 18.33 -13.81 -4.93
N LEU A 780 19.51 -14.04 -4.36
CA LEU A 780 20.56 -14.84 -4.98
C LEU A 780 20.09 -16.28 -5.26
N LYS A 781 19.39 -16.93 -4.31
CA LYS A 781 18.81 -18.28 -4.46
C LYS A 781 17.77 -18.32 -5.57
N LYS A 782 16.93 -17.29 -5.69
CA LYS A 782 15.98 -17.17 -6.81
C LYS A 782 16.71 -17.14 -8.16
N ILE A 783 17.77 -16.36 -8.31
CA ILE A 783 18.45 -16.17 -9.61
C ILE A 783 19.39 -17.33 -9.94
N TYR A 784 20.06 -17.90 -8.93
CA TYR A 784 21.24 -18.78 -9.10
C TYR A 784 21.11 -20.21 -8.55
N SER A 785 19.97 -20.62 -7.96
CA SER A 785 19.80 -21.97 -7.39
C SER A 785 20.01 -23.15 -8.35
N GLN A 786 20.05 -22.91 -9.66
CA GLN A 786 20.33 -23.92 -10.68
C GLN A 786 21.82 -23.98 -11.08
N GLU A 787 22.64 -23.04 -10.62
CA GLU A 787 24.08 -22.99 -10.92
C GLU A 787 24.88 -23.90 -9.97
N ALA A 788 25.88 -24.60 -10.50
CA ALA A 788 26.69 -25.53 -9.71
C ALA A 788 27.40 -24.84 -8.52
N PHE A 789 27.91 -23.62 -8.73
CA PHE A 789 28.56 -22.84 -7.66
C PHE A 789 27.62 -22.48 -6.50
N PHE A 790 26.30 -22.44 -6.73
CA PHE A 790 25.35 -22.03 -5.70
C PHE A 790 25.23 -23.06 -4.58
N ALA A 791 25.50 -24.35 -4.85
CA ALA A 791 25.63 -25.36 -3.82
C ALA A 791 26.82 -25.06 -2.88
N HIS A 792 27.96 -24.63 -3.44
CA HIS A 792 29.12 -24.19 -2.65
C HIS A 792 28.82 -22.92 -1.84
N PHE A 793 28.08 -21.95 -2.39
CA PHE A 793 27.65 -20.76 -1.67
C PHE A 793 26.69 -21.08 -0.52
N THR A 794 25.77 -22.02 -0.73
CA THR A 794 24.83 -22.51 0.29
C THR A 794 25.58 -23.20 1.43
N ASN A 795 26.56 -24.06 1.12
CA ASN A 795 27.39 -24.71 2.12
C ASN A 795 28.27 -23.70 2.91
N TYR A 796 28.91 -22.77 2.21
CA TYR A 796 29.72 -21.69 2.79
C TYR A 796 28.92 -20.85 3.80
N THR A 797 27.71 -20.45 3.43
CA THR A 797 26.85 -19.60 4.27
C THR A 797 26.22 -20.35 5.44
N ASN A 798 25.88 -21.64 5.28
CA ASN A 798 25.52 -22.50 6.41
C ASN A 798 26.66 -22.59 7.43
N GLU A 799 27.89 -22.84 6.98
CA GLU A 799 29.04 -23.00 7.87
C GLU A 799 29.41 -21.67 8.57
N ILE A 800 29.24 -20.51 7.91
CA ILE A 800 29.30 -19.18 8.57
C ILE A 800 28.26 -19.06 9.69
N LEU A 801 27.01 -19.43 9.41
CA LEU A 801 25.89 -19.26 10.35
C LEU A 801 25.84 -20.32 11.46
N LYS A 802 26.68 -21.35 11.40
CA LYS A 802 26.73 -22.46 12.35
C LYS A 802 26.97 -22.02 13.79
N CYS A 803 27.85 -21.04 13.99
CA CYS A 803 28.10 -20.46 15.31
C CYS A 803 26.83 -19.74 15.85
N THR A 804 26.16 -18.95 14.99
CA THR A 804 24.90 -18.27 15.33
C THR A 804 23.76 -19.26 15.57
N TYR A 805 23.66 -20.32 14.78
CA TYR A 805 22.67 -21.41 14.94
C TYR A 805 22.79 -22.09 16.31
N ASN A 806 24.02 -22.43 16.73
CA ASN A 806 24.30 -23.00 18.04
C ASN A 806 23.98 -22.01 19.17
N TYR A 807 24.28 -20.72 18.97
CA TYR A 807 23.96 -19.66 19.93
C TYR A 807 22.44 -19.49 20.11
N VAL A 808 21.66 -19.39 19.03
CA VAL A 808 20.21 -19.15 19.12
C VAL A 808 19.46 -20.37 19.66
N ASN A 809 19.92 -21.60 19.37
CA ASN A 809 19.34 -22.81 19.95
C ASN A 809 19.87 -23.13 21.37
N SER A 810 20.70 -22.27 21.96
CA SER A 810 21.14 -22.41 23.35
C SER A 810 20.01 -22.09 24.35
N LYS A 811 20.03 -22.77 25.50
CA LYS A 811 19.07 -22.54 26.61
C LYS A 811 19.04 -21.08 27.10
N GLN A 812 20.14 -20.34 26.95
CA GLN A 812 20.21 -18.93 27.32
C GLN A 812 19.39 -18.06 26.37
N PHE A 813 19.51 -18.28 25.07
CA PHE A 813 18.81 -17.49 24.05
C PHE A 813 17.31 -17.81 23.97
N THR A 814 16.92 -19.08 24.13
CA THR A 814 15.50 -19.51 24.08
C THR A 814 14.58 -18.87 25.14
N ASN A 815 15.14 -18.12 26.09
CA ASN A 815 14.39 -17.36 27.09
C ASN A 815 14.04 -15.92 26.65
N ASP A 816 14.65 -15.39 25.59
CA ASP A 816 14.26 -14.10 25.02
C ASP A 816 12.85 -14.19 24.45
N LYS A 817 11.99 -13.24 24.85
CA LYS A 817 10.58 -13.18 24.45
C LYS A 817 10.25 -11.99 23.54
N SER A 818 11.25 -11.24 23.12
CA SER A 818 11.12 -10.13 22.17
C SER A 818 10.86 -10.62 20.74
N PHE A 819 10.24 -9.77 19.90
CA PHE A 819 10.11 -10.06 18.47
C PHE A 819 11.48 -10.28 17.80
N VAL A 820 12.49 -9.52 18.19
CA VAL A 820 13.87 -9.60 17.69
C VAL A 820 14.51 -10.95 18.01
N GLY A 821 14.43 -11.37 19.28
CA GLY A 821 14.92 -12.68 19.72
C GLY A 821 14.25 -13.82 18.96
N PHE A 822 12.92 -13.82 18.90
CA PHE A 822 12.16 -14.86 18.20
C PHE A 822 12.42 -14.89 16.69
N SER A 823 12.61 -13.74 16.05
CA SER A 823 12.86 -13.69 14.61
C SER A 823 14.27 -14.17 14.26
N LEU A 824 15.27 -13.85 15.10
CA LEU A 824 16.63 -14.36 14.92
C LEU A 824 16.67 -15.89 15.04
N ILE A 825 16.09 -16.49 16.09
CA ILE A 825 16.05 -17.95 16.20
C ILE A 825 15.22 -18.61 15.09
N SER A 826 14.08 -18.02 14.69
CA SER A 826 13.24 -18.59 13.63
C SER A 826 13.94 -18.55 12.27
N ASP A 827 14.47 -17.41 11.86
CA ASP A 827 15.07 -17.24 10.53
C ASP A 827 16.42 -17.97 10.41
N VAL A 828 17.30 -17.90 11.43
CA VAL A 828 18.58 -18.64 11.44
C VAL A 828 18.34 -20.16 11.45
N THR A 829 17.39 -20.64 12.26
CA THR A 829 17.05 -22.07 12.27
C THR A 829 16.47 -22.45 10.91
N SER A 830 15.45 -21.76 10.40
CA SER A 830 14.82 -22.07 9.10
C SER A 830 15.87 -22.13 7.98
N TYR A 831 16.79 -21.17 7.93
CA TYR A 831 17.88 -21.12 6.96
C TYR A 831 18.72 -22.40 6.97
N VAL A 832 19.23 -22.78 8.14
CA VAL A 832 20.14 -23.93 8.33
C VAL A 832 19.43 -25.24 7.98
N CYS A 833 18.17 -25.40 8.38
CA CYS A 833 17.37 -26.59 8.09
C CYS A 833 16.95 -26.67 6.60
N ASP A 834 16.57 -25.54 5.99
CA ASP A 834 16.20 -25.47 4.56
C ASP A 834 17.38 -25.75 3.64
N ASN A 835 18.59 -25.44 4.08
CA ASN A 835 19.83 -25.71 3.38
C ASN A 835 20.45 -27.06 3.78
N GLY A 836 19.71 -27.95 4.44
CA GLY A 836 20.02 -29.37 4.53
C GLY A 836 20.79 -29.84 5.77
N ASP A 837 20.87 -29.05 6.84
CA ASP A 837 21.54 -29.50 8.07
C ASP A 837 20.87 -30.74 8.70
N ILE A 838 21.66 -31.80 8.87
CA ILE A 838 21.19 -33.12 9.29
C ILE A 838 20.72 -33.11 10.75
N GLU A 839 21.35 -32.30 11.62
CA GLU A 839 20.99 -32.25 13.04
C GLU A 839 19.64 -31.55 13.22
N CYS A 840 19.43 -30.39 12.60
CA CYS A 840 18.12 -29.73 12.61
C CYS A 840 17.02 -30.63 12.05
N ILE A 841 17.24 -31.28 10.91
CA ILE A 841 16.23 -32.16 10.29
C ILE A 841 15.86 -33.30 11.24
N ARG A 842 16.85 -33.93 11.88
CA ARG A 842 16.63 -35.03 12.85
C ARG A 842 15.85 -34.56 14.08
N GLU A 843 16.20 -33.40 14.65
CA GLU A 843 15.47 -32.82 15.78
C GLU A 843 14.02 -32.46 15.39
N SER A 844 13.84 -31.86 14.22
CA SER A 844 12.54 -31.45 13.70
C SER A 844 11.61 -32.65 13.48
N LEU A 845 12.11 -33.74 12.89
CA LEU A 845 11.36 -35.00 12.75
C LEU A 845 11.01 -35.62 14.11
N LYS A 846 11.89 -35.55 15.10
CA LYS A 846 11.61 -36.01 16.48
C LYS A 846 10.46 -35.21 17.12
N LEU A 847 10.48 -33.89 16.98
CA LEU A 847 9.39 -33.01 17.47
C LEU A 847 8.06 -33.30 16.75
N PHE A 848 8.10 -33.51 15.43
CA PHE A 848 6.91 -33.86 14.65
C PHE A 848 6.30 -35.21 15.06
N ASN A 849 7.13 -36.25 15.24
CA ASN A 849 6.63 -37.57 15.61
C ASN A 849 5.95 -37.55 16.99
N ASN A 850 6.47 -36.76 17.94
CA ASN A 850 5.82 -36.54 19.24
C ASN A 850 4.48 -35.78 19.09
N LEU A 851 4.45 -34.73 18.25
CA LEU A 851 3.21 -34.00 17.93
C LEU A 851 2.15 -34.90 17.29
N LYS A 852 2.54 -35.73 16.32
CA LYS A 852 1.64 -36.66 15.61
C LYS A 852 0.97 -37.64 16.58
N ALA A 853 1.69 -38.10 17.61
CA ALA A 853 1.14 -38.94 18.66
C ALA A 853 0.20 -38.19 19.62
N ILE A 854 0.59 -36.99 20.09
CA ILE A 854 -0.15 -36.26 21.13
C ILE A 854 -1.38 -35.50 20.57
N CYS A 855 -1.29 -34.97 19.35
CA CYS A 855 -2.36 -34.21 18.68
C CYS A 855 -3.19 -35.05 17.69
N ALA A 856 -3.23 -36.37 17.82
CA ALA A 856 -4.01 -37.23 16.91
C ALA A 856 -5.50 -36.81 16.83
N GLU A 857 -6.13 -36.60 17.99
CA GLU A 857 -7.55 -36.25 18.14
C GLU A 857 -7.82 -34.73 18.30
N TYR A 858 -6.78 -33.89 18.20
CA TYR A 858 -6.89 -32.45 18.41
C TYR A 858 -6.41 -31.65 17.18
N ARG A 859 -6.92 -30.43 17.02
CA ARG A 859 -6.41 -29.46 16.05
C ARG A 859 -5.01 -28.98 16.45
N LEU A 860 -4.19 -28.58 15.47
CA LEU A 860 -2.82 -28.13 15.75
C LEU A 860 -2.78 -26.72 16.37
N SER A 861 -3.86 -25.94 16.26
CA SER A 861 -4.08 -24.73 17.06
C SER A 861 -4.31 -24.98 18.56
N ASN A 862 -4.62 -26.21 18.99
CA ASN A 862 -4.82 -26.53 20.40
C ASN A 862 -3.48 -26.52 21.15
N SER A 863 -3.20 -25.44 21.88
CA SER A 863 -1.97 -25.24 22.65
C SER A 863 -1.75 -26.25 23.78
N SER A 864 -2.77 -27.01 24.18
CA SER A 864 -2.64 -28.08 25.19
C SER A 864 -2.00 -29.35 24.63
N CYS A 865 -2.16 -29.62 23.33
CA CYS A 865 -1.50 -30.74 22.65
C CYS A 865 -0.24 -30.27 21.89
N ASN A 866 -0.32 -29.13 21.20
CA ASN A 866 0.76 -28.61 20.37
C ASN A 866 1.71 -27.73 21.20
N THR A 867 2.67 -28.39 21.84
CA THR A 867 3.70 -27.77 22.67
C THR A 867 4.91 -27.25 21.87
N ILE A 868 4.91 -27.38 20.54
CA ILE A 868 6.02 -26.89 19.71
C ILE A 868 6.07 -25.35 19.77
N PRO A 869 7.21 -24.75 20.16
CA PRO A 869 7.36 -23.30 20.18
C PRO A 869 7.07 -22.67 18.81
N MET A 870 6.40 -21.52 18.80
CA MET A 870 5.90 -20.91 17.56
C MET A 870 6.99 -20.67 16.50
N TYR A 871 8.23 -20.37 16.93
CA TYR A 871 9.38 -20.17 16.05
C TYR A 871 9.92 -21.46 15.38
N ARG A 872 9.59 -22.65 15.92
CA ARG A 872 9.91 -23.97 15.32
C ARG A 872 8.76 -24.54 14.48
N LYS A 873 7.49 -24.19 14.72
CA LYS A 873 6.33 -24.86 14.08
C LYS A 873 6.47 -25.02 12.55
N GLN A 874 6.75 -23.93 11.85
CA GLN A 874 6.89 -23.92 10.38
C GLN A 874 8.00 -24.87 9.91
N ILE A 875 9.15 -24.83 10.59
CA ILE A 875 10.35 -25.63 10.30
C ILE A 875 10.05 -27.12 10.54
N VAL A 876 9.38 -27.44 11.66
CA VAL A 876 9.02 -28.82 12.02
C VAL A 876 8.04 -29.40 11.00
N TYR A 877 7.01 -28.66 10.59
CA TYR A 877 6.03 -29.17 9.63
C TYR A 877 6.66 -29.30 8.23
N GLN A 878 7.49 -28.34 7.80
CA GLN A 878 8.23 -28.43 6.54
C GLN A 878 9.22 -29.59 6.52
N ALA A 879 9.95 -29.83 7.61
CA ALA A 879 10.85 -30.97 7.74
C ALA A 879 10.08 -32.30 7.65
N ALA A 880 8.93 -32.40 8.31
CA ALA A 880 8.06 -33.57 8.24
C ALA A 880 7.52 -33.82 6.82
N ALA A 881 7.02 -32.80 6.13
CA ALA A 881 6.54 -32.95 4.76
C ALA A 881 7.67 -33.26 3.75
N ARG A 882 8.88 -32.71 3.96
CA ARG A 882 10.03 -32.81 3.04
C ARG A 882 10.91 -34.06 3.26
N TYR A 883 10.98 -34.59 4.48
CA TYR A 883 11.88 -35.70 4.87
C TYR A 883 11.20 -36.81 5.69
N GLY A 884 9.93 -36.65 6.08
CA GLY A 884 9.14 -37.69 6.75
C GLY A 884 8.57 -38.73 5.78
N ASP A 885 7.78 -39.65 6.33
CA ASP A 885 7.04 -40.65 5.56
C ASP A 885 5.75 -40.08 4.94
N GLU A 886 5.10 -40.87 4.09
CA GLU A 886 3.80 -40.54 3.50
C GLU A 886 2.73 -40.28 4.59
N GLY A 887 2.75 -41.07 5.67
CA GLY A 887 1.89 -40.86 6.83
C GLY A 887 2.13 -39.54 7.59
N ALA A 888 3.26 -38.86 7.43
CA ALA A 888 3.49 -37.52 7.96
C ALA A 888 2.77 -36.46 7.10
N PHE A 889 2.80 -36.63 5.78
CA PHE A 889 2.08 -35.80 4.84
C PHE A 889 0.56 -35.95 4.99
N GLU A 890 0.06 -37.19 5.06
CA GLU A 890 -1.36 -37.48 5.29
C GLU A 890 -1.88 -36.88 6.60
N PHE A 891 -1.08 -36.96 7.69
CA PHE A 891 -1.42 -36.34 8.96
C PHE A 891 -1.56 -34.81 8.83
N LEU A 892 -0.59 -34.14 8.17
CA LEU A 892 -0.68 -32.70 7.92
C LEU A 892 -1.87 -32.35 7.02
N LEU A 893 -2.20 -33.17 6.01
CA LEU A 893 -3.34 -32.95 5.13
C LEU A 893 -4.68 -33.11 5.88
N LYS A 894 -4.81 -34.12 6.75
CA LYS A 894 -5.95 -34.28 7.68
C LYS A 894 -6.08 -33.04 8.56
N LYS A 895 -4.99 -32.60 9.21
CA LYS A 895 -5.00 -31.42 10.08
C LYS A 895 -5.30 -30.12 9.32
N TYR A 896 -4.87 -29.97 8.06
CA TYR A 896 -5.25 -28.84 7.22
C TYR A 896 -6.77 -28.76 6.99
N LYS A 897 -7.42 -29.91 6.76
CA LYS A 897 -8.89 -29.98 6.59
C LYS A 897 -9.63 -29.68 7.91
N GLU A 898 -9.11 -30.13 9.06
CA GLU A 898 -9.72 -29.97 10.39
C GLU A 898 -9.57 -28.57 11.04
N GLU A 899 -8.54 -27.81 10.70
CA GLU A 899 -8.13 -26.59 11.42
C GLU A 899 -9.03 -25.38 11.14
N ASP A 900 -9.27 -24.52 12.13
CA ASP A 900 -10.08 -23.29 11.97
C ASP A 900 -9.23 -22.02 11.87
N TYR A 901 -8.08 -21.97 12.54
CA TYR A 901 -7.26 -20.76 12.54
C TYR A 901 -6.51 -20.57 11.22
N GLY A 902 -6.80 -19.44 10.54
CA GLY A 902 -6.16 -19.08 9.27
C GLY A 902 -4.63 -18.96 9.35
N THR A 903 -4.06 -18.68 10.53
CA THR A 903 -2.60 -18.69 10.77
C THR A 903 -2.04 -20.12 10.71
N GLU A 904 -2.58 -21.05 11.48
CA GLU A 904 -2.11 -22.44 11.53
C GLU A 904 -2.37 -23.15 10.19
N LYS A 905 -3.51 -22.91 9.53
CA LYS A 905 -3.79 -23.38 8.16
C LYS A 905 -2.71 -22.94 7.15
N LYS A 906 -2.26 -21.67 7.20
CA LYS A 906 -1.16 -21.19 6.33
C LYS A 906 0.15 -21.94 6.58
N ILE A 907 0.49 -22.19 7.85
CA ILE A 907 1.71 -22.93 8.24
C ILE A 907 1.68 -24.37 7.70
N ILE A 908 0.56 -25.08 7.90
CA ILE A 908 0.36 -26.45 7.41
C ILE A 908 0.42 -26.49 5.88
N ARG A 909 -0.23 -25.56 5.18
CA ARG A 909 -0.19 -25.48 3.70
C ARG A 909 1.22 -25.24 3.17
N ALA A 910 1.95 -24.28 3.75
CA ALA A 910 3.34 -24.01 3.40
C ALA A 910 4.25 -25.22 3.65
N ALA A 911 3.90 -26.11 4.60
CA ALA A 911 4.57 -27.38 4.79
C ALA A 911 4.21 -28.43 3.73
N LEU A 912 2.92 -28.63 3.42
CA LEU A 912 2.47 -29.57 2.38
C LEU A 912 3.11 -29.27 1.02
N LEU A 913 3.28 -27.99 0.67
CA LEU A 913 3.95 -27.55 -0.56
C LEU A 913 5.46 -27.87 -0.61
N CYS A 914 6.10 -28.13 0.53
CA CYS A 914 7.53 -28.48 0.63
C CYS A 914 7.84 -29.97 0.41
N THR A 915 6.84 -30.83 0.17
CA THR A 915 7.08 -32.27 0.05
C THR A 915 7.96 -32.65 -1.14
N LYS A 916 8.80 -33.68 -1.01
CA LYS A 916 9.64 -34.19 -2.11
C LYS A 916 8.98 -35.30 -2.94
N ASN A 917 7.83 -35.81 -2.49
CA ASN A 917 7.11 -36.85 -3.20
C ASN A 917 6.26 -36.20 -4.31
N GLU A 918 6.66 -36.40 -5.57
CA GLU A 918 6.00 -35.81 -6.74
C GLU A 918 4.52 -36.20 -6.84
N HIS A 919 4.15 -37.41 -6.42
CA HIS A 919 2.77 -37.88 -6.45
C HIS A 919 1.91 -37.16 -5.42
N LEU A 920 2.36 -37.08 -4.16
CA LEU A 920 1.67 -36.36 -3.09
C LEU A 920 1.58 -34.86 -3.37
N PHE A 921 2.64 -34.25 -3.92
CA PHE A 921 2.64 -32.86 -4.37
C PHE A 921 1.60 -32.64 -5.47
N LEU A 922 1.57 -33.49 -6.50
CA LEU A 922 0.64 -33.37 -7.63
C LEU A 922 -0.82 -33.59 -7.20
N MET A 923 -1.08 -34.55 -6.29
CA MET A 923 -2.39 -34.77 -5.67
C MET A 923 -2.85 -33.52 -4.93
N PHE A 924 -2.03 -32.98 -4.01
CA PHE A 924 -2.39 -31.80 -3.23
C PHE A 924 -2.58 -30.54 -4.11
N LEU A 925 -1.74 -30.37 -5.13
CA LEU A 925 -1.86 -29.29 -6.11
C LEU A 925 -3.19 -29.38 -6.89
N LYS A 926 -3.53 -30.57 -7.40
CA LYS A 926 -4.77 -30.80 -8.14
C LYS A 926 -6.01 -30.62 -7.26
N ASN A 927 -6.02 -31.20 -6.06
CA ASN A 927 -7.16 -31.07 -5.15
C ASN A 927 -7.33 -29.62 -4.68
N SER A 928 -6.24 -28.87 -4.54
CA SER A 928 -6.30 -27.42 -4.24
C SER A 928 -6.88 -26.61 -5.41
N LEU A 929 -6.33 -26.75 -6.63
CA LEU A 929 -6.75 -25.94 -7.77
C LEU A 929 -8.12 -26.33 -8.34
N PHE A 930 -8.47 -27.62 -8.32
CA PHE A 930 -9.68 -28.14 -8.99
C PHE A 930 -10.76 -28.64 -8.02
N GLU A 931 -10.52 -28.65 -6.70
CA GLU A 931 -11.50 -29.04 -5.67
C GLU A 931 -12.07 -30.46 -5.84
N LEU A 932 -11.24 -31.38 -6.35
CA LEU A 932 -11.64 -32.76 -6.69
C LEU A 932 -12.26 -33.56 -5.51
N ASP A 933 -11.95 -33.17 -4.26
CA ASP A 933 -12.48 -33.79 -3.03
C ASP A 933 -13.79 -33.13 -2.52
N GLY A 934 -14.36 -32.14 -3.23
CA GLY A 934 -15.55 -31.41 -2.79
C GLY A 934 -15.37 -30.49 -1.57
N MET A 935 -14.12 -30.26 -1.14
CA MET A 935 -13.77 -29.23 -0.14
C MET A 935 -12.99 -28.10 -0.82
N PRO A 936 -13.32 -26.81 -0.58
CA PRO A 936 -12.45 -25.70 -0.91
C PRO A 936 -11.18 -25.75 -0.03
N LEU A 937 -10.17 -26.48 -0.52
CA LEU A 937 -8.81 -26.47 0.02
C LEU A 937 -8.13 -25.12 -0.23
N LEU A 938 -8.59 -24.39 -1.25
CA LEU A 938 -8.29 -22.99 -1.50
C LEU A 938 -9.18 -22.09 -0.63
N GLY A 939 -8.58 -21.08 -0.03
CA GLY A 939 -9.30 -19.85 0.32
C GLY A 939 -9.00 -18.83 -0.76
N ASP A 940 -7.99 -17.99 -0.51
CA ASP A 940 -7.47 -17.04 -1.49
C ASP A 940 -6.51 -17.72 -2.49
N LEU A 941 -6.88 -17.74 -3.78
CA LEU A 941 -6.03 -18.22 -4.89
C LEU A 941 -4.73 -17.41 -5.01
N ARG A 942 -4.76 -16.08 -4.86
CA ARG A 942 -3.55 -15.25 -4.89
C ARG A 942 -2.57 -15.68 -3.81
N GLN A 943 -3.05 -15.92 -2.59
CA GLN A 943 -2.22 -16.43 -1.51
C GLN A 943 -1.71 -17.85 -1.83
N PHE A 944 -2.52 -18.72 -2.44
CA PHE A 944 -2.06 -20.06 -2.84
C PHE A 944 -0.96 -20.01 -3.91
N ILE A 945 -1.08 -19.17 -4.94
CA ILE A 945 -0.02 -19.00 -5.94
C ILE A 945 1.25 -18.39 -5.32
N TYR A 946 1.10 -17.46 -4.37
CA TYR A 946 2.24 -16.95 -3.61
C TYR A 946 2.91 -18.04 -2.76
N ASP A 947 2.13 -18.88 -2.08
CA ASP A 947 2.66 -20.00 -1.28
C ASP A 947 3.33 -21.05 -2.16
N LEU A 948 2.76 -21.37 -3.34
CA LEU A 948 3.40 -22.21 -4.36
C LEU A 948 4.75 -21.63 -4.78
N TYR A 949 4.79 -20.34 -5.10
CA TYR A 949 6.03 -19.66 -5.48
C TYR A 949 7.08 -19.63 -4.34
N ALA A 950 6.62 -19.49 -3.08
CA ALA A 950 7.50 -19.38 -1.92
C ALA A 950 8.02 -20.73 -1.39
N PHE A 951 7.23 -21.80 -1.51
CA PHE A 951 7.49 -23.07 -0.81
C PHE A 951 7.55 -24.31 -1.71
N SER A 952 7.12 -24.25 -2.98
CA SER A 952 7.10 -25.43 -3.85
C SER A 952 8.50 -25.97 -4.14
N SER A 953 8.71 -27.23 -3.77
CA SER A 953 9.81 -28.10 -4.19
C SER A 953 9.78 -28.45 -5.69
N HIS A 954 8.58 -28.52 -6.28
CA HIS A 954 8.34 -29.06 -7.62
C HIS A 954 7.78 -28.01 -8.59
N TRP A 955 8.40 -26.83 -8.67
CA TRP A 955 7.97 -25.75 -9.58
C TRP A 955 7.84 -26.21 -11.06
N ARG A 956 8.63 -27.19 -11.50
CA ARG A 956 8.53 -27.80 -12.84
C ARG A 956 7.22 -28.56 -13.04
N ILE A 957 6.70 -29.24 -12.02
CA ILE A 957 5.39 -29.90 -12.06
C ILE A 957 4.28 -28.85 -12.14
N VAL A 958 4.39 -27.77 -11.36
CA VAL A 958 3.42 -26.65 -11.42
C VAL A 958 3.44 -25.99 -12.81
N LYS A 959 4.63 -25.69 -13.36
CA LYS A 959 4.80 -25.15 -14.71
C LYS A 959 4.19 -26.07 -15.76
N LYS A 960 4.54 -27.37 -15.74
CA LYS A 960 4.01 -28.38 -16.67
C LYS A 960 2.48 -28.52 -16.56
N LEU A 961 1.91 -28.44 -15.35
CA LEU A 961 0.46 -28.48 -15.17
C LEU A 961 -0.22 -27.23 -15.74
N ILE A 962 0.30 -26.02 -15.48
CA ILE A 962 -0.28 -24.79 -16.03
C ILE A 962 -0.13 -24.74 -17.57
N MET A 963 0.94 -25.31 -18.12
CA MET A 963 1.23 -25.31 -19.56
C MET A 963 0.70 -26.54 -20.32
N ASP A 964 0.08 -27.50 -19.64
CA ASP A 964 -0.65 -28.61 -20.27
C ASP A 964 -2.00 -28.10 -20.77
N LYS A 965 -2.38 -28.45 -22.01
CA LYS A 965 -3.60 -27.93 -22.64
C LYS A 965 -4.86 -28.24 -21.82
N THR A 966 -5.01 -29.47 -21.35
CA THR A 966 -6.20 -29.93 -20.62
C THR A 966 -6.34 -29.24 -19.28
N TYR A 967 -5.23 -29.08 -18.56
CA TYR A 967 -5.23 -28.38 -17.28
C TYR A 967 -5.35 -26.85 -17.44
N PHE A 968 -4.77 -26.28 -18.51
CA PHE A 968 -4.95 -24.85 -18.83
C PHE A 968 -6.41 -24.54 -19.17
N GLU A 969 -7.08 -25.37 -19.98
CA GLU A 969 -8.52 -25.29 -20.25
C GLU A 969 -9.35 -25.34 -18.95
N ALA A 970 -9.05 -26.29 -18.06
CA ALA A 970 -9.75 -26.41 -16.78
C ALA A 970 -9.52 -25.20 -15.86
N LEU A 971 -8.29 -24.69 -15.77
CA LEU A 971 -7.96 -23.48 -15.00
C LEU A 971 -8.63 -22.24 -15.60
N TYR A 972 -8.64 -22.11 -16.93
CA TYR A 972 -9.31 -21.02 -17.63
C TYR A 972 -10.81 -21.07 -17.39
N VAL A 973 -11.48 -22.21 -17.60
CA VAL A 973 -12.92 -22.35 -17.33
C VAL A 973 -13.27 -21.99 -15.88
N LYS A 974 -12.45 -22.40 -14.91
CA LYS A 974 -12.67 -22.13 -13.49
C LYS A 974 -12.42 -20.67 -13.08
N TYR A 975 -11.39 -20.01 -13.64
CA TYR A 975 -10.91 -18.72 -13.16
C TYR A 975 -11.06 -17.54 -14.15
N LYS A 976 -11.55 -17.76 -15.39
CA LYS A 976 -11.76 -16.70 -16.41
C LYS A 976 -12.71 -15.59 -15.97
N SER A 977 -13.64 -15.88 -15.05
CA SER A 977 -14.55 -14.90 -14.45
C SER A 977 -13.81 -13.80 -13.68
N ILE A 978 -12.57 -14.06 -13.25
CA ILE A 978 -11.75 -13.09 -12.51
C ILE A 978 -10.37 -13.02 -13.21
N PRO A 979 -10.20 -12.21 -14.27
CA PRO A 979 -8.97 -12.15 -15.07
C PRO A 979 -7.70 -11.86 -14.23
N ILE A 980 -7.83 -11.07 -13.16
CA ILE A 980 -6.71 -10.80 -12.25
C ILE A 980 -6.28 -12.04 -11.44
N HIS A 981 -7.20 -12.94 -11.10
CA HIS A 981 -6.87 -14.23 -10.49
C HIS A 981 -6.12 -15.12 -11.47
N PHE A 982 -6.58 -15.18 -12.72
CA PHE A 982 -5.91 -15.92 -13.77
C PHE A 982 -4.49 -15.37 -14.07
N SER A 983 -4.29 -14.05 -13.93
CA SER A 983 -2.98 -13.40 -14.09
C SER A 983 -1.88 -13.96 -13.17
N TYR A 984 -2.24 -14.51 -12.00
CA TYR A 984 -1.25 -15.05 -11.07
C TYR A 984 -0.58 -16.33 -11.59
N PHE A 985 -1.25 -17.16 -12.38
CA PHE A 985 -0.62 -18.34 -13.01
C PHE A 985 0.51 -17.91 -13.96
N PHE A 986 0.31 -16.85 -14.75
CA PHE A 986 1.37 -16.30 -15.59
C PHE A 986 2.50 -15.68 -14.76
N LYS A 987 2.19 -15.00 -13.65
CA LYS A 987 3.24 -14.50 -12.71
C LYS A 987 4.10 -15.64 -12.17
N PHE A 988 3.50 -16.79 -11.83
CA PHE A 988 4.24 -17.99 -11.44
C PHE A 988 5.14 -18.50 -12.59
N LEU A 989 4.60 -18.67 -13.80
CA LEU A 989 5.36 -19.13 -14.97
C LEU A 989 6.59 -18.26 -15.25
N HIS A 990 6.41 -16.94 -15.31
CA HIS A 990 7.51 -16.00 -15.55
C HIS A 990 8.50 -15.92 -14.39
N ALA A 991 8.10 -16.25 -13.15
CA ALA A 991 9.00 -16.22 -12.01
C ALA A 991 10.15 -17.23 -12.14
N TYR A 992 9.99 -18.30 -12.92
CA TYR A 992 11.02 -19.31 -13.21
C TYR A 992 11.62 -19.20 -14.62
N CYS A 993 11.55 -18.03 -15.24
CA CYS A 993 12.20 -17.71 -16.50
C CYS A 993 13.58 -17.08 -16.24
N TYR A 994 14.66 -17.77 -16.62
CA TYR A 994 16.05 -17.41 -16.29
C TYR A 994 17.07 -17.56 -17.42
N ASN A 995 16.78 -18.37 -18.45
CA ASN A 995 17.62 -18.58 -19.63
C ASN A 995 16.79 -18.41 -20.92
N ASP A 996 17.46 -18.36 -22.08
CA ASP A 996 16.78 -18.14 -23.37
C ASP A 996 15.78 -19.28 -23.68
N GLU A 997 16.15 -20.54 -23.40
CA GLU A 997 15.30 -21.73 -23.55
C GLU A 997 13.96 -21.60 -22.80
N GLN A 998 13.96 -21.21 -21.52
CA GLN A 998 12.74 -21.03 -20.72
C GLN A 998 11.88 -19.86 -21.20
N TYR A 999 12.51 -18.85 -21.81
CA TYR A 999 11.82 -17.69 -22.37
C TYR A 999 11.19 -18.02 -23.73
N ASP A 1000 11.86 -18.81 -24.57
CA ASP A 1000 11.30 -19.31 -25.83
C ASP A 1000 10.19 -20.34 -25.57
N GLU A 1001 10.33 -21.24 -24.57
CA GLU A 1001 9.26 -22.16 -24.13
C GLU A 1001 7.98 -21.40 -23.69
N LEU A 1002 8.14 -20.24 -23.03
CA LEU A 1002 7.00 -19.38 -22.67
C LEU A 1002 6.40 -18.68 -23.89
N LYS A 1003 7.22 -18.24 -24.86
CA LYS A 1003 6.70 -17.69 -26.13
C LYS A 1003 5.93 -18.73 -26.92
N GLU A 1004 6.48 -19.92 -27.10
CA GLU A 1004 5.80 -21.02 -27.80
C GLU A 1004 4.46 -21.31 -27.15
N PHE A 1005 4.39 -21.34 -25.81
CA PHE A 1005 3.14 -21.47 -25.07
C PHE A 1005 2.13 -20.36 -25.40
N TYR A 1006 2.54 -19.09 -25.37
CA TYR A 1006 1.67 -17.96 -25.74
C TYR A 1006 1.34 -17.86 -27.23
N GLN A 1007 2.08 -18.57 -28.10
CA GLN A 1007 1.86 -18.64 -29.54
C GLN A 1007 1.04 -19.86 -29.98
N ARG A 1008 0.66 -20.77 -29.06
CA ARG A 1008 -0.21 -21.90 -29.38
C ARG A 1008 -1.54 -21.41 -29.94
N GLU A 1009 -2.09 -22.17 -30.88
CA GLU A 1009 -3.44 -21.96 -31.40
C GLU A 1009 -4.54 -22.43 -30.44
N ASP A 1010 -4.38 -22.12 -29.16
CA ASP A 1010 -5.38 -22.36 -28.12
C ASP A 1010 -6.36 -21.18 -28.08
N GLU A 1011 -7.66 -21.45 -28.30
CA GLU A 1011 -8.70 -20.41 -28.25
C GLU A 1011 -8.72 -19.70 -26.88
N ASN A 1012 -8.42 -20.42 -25.79
CA ASN A 1012 -8.42 -19.85 -24.45
C ASN A 1012 -7.25 -18.87 -24.24
N ILE A 1013 -6.13 -19.06 -24.94
CA ILE A 1013 -5.01 -18.10 -24.96
C ILE A 1013 -5.37 -16.90 -25.85
N LYS A 1014 -6.01 -17.14 -27.00
CA LYS A 1014 -6.52 -16.07 -27.90
C LYS A 1014 -7.60 -15.20 -27.22
N HIS A 1015 -8.34 -15.75 -26.26
CA HIS A 1015 -9.38 -15.04 -25.49
C HIS A 1015 -8.89 -14.36 -24.19
N LEU A 1016 -7.58 -14.33 -23.91
CA LEU A 1016 -7.06 -13.58 -22.76
C LEU A 1016 -7.28 -12.08 -22.95
N GLY A 1017 -8.06 -11.48 -22.04
CA GLY A 1017 -8.35 -10.04 -22.08
C GLY A 1017 -7.09 -9.17 -22.00
N ALA A 1018 -7.14 -7.99 -22.62
CA ALA A 1018 -5.98 -7.10 -22.82
C ALA A 1018 -5.15 -6.84 -21.54
N GLY A 1019 -5.78 -6.69 -20.38
CA GLY A 1019 -5.08 -6.50 -19.11
C GLY A 1019 -4.20 -7.70 -18.68
N VAL A 1020 -4.58 -8.93 -19.04
CA VAL A 1020 -3.77 -10.14 -18.81
C VAL A 1020 -2.58 -10.15 -19.78
N MET A 1021 -2.81 -9.80 -21.05
CA MET A 1021 -1.75 -9.72 -22.07
C MET A 1021 -0.70 -8.66 -21.73
N ILE A 1022 -1.09 -7.48 -21.25
CA ILE A 1022 -0.17 -6.43 -20.79
C ILE A 1022 0.69 -6.92 -19.61
N GLU A 1023 0.10 -7.66 -18.67
CA GLU A 1023 0.84 -8.25 -17.55
C GLU A 1023 1.80 -9.37 -18.02
N ILE A 1024 1.42 -10.17 -19.02
CA ILE A 1024 2.33 -11.15 -19.67
C ILE A 1024 3.50 -10.42 -20.34
N GLU A 1025 3.25 -9.41 -21.18
CA GLU A 1025 4.31 -8.62 -21.84
C GLU A 1025 5.29 -8.01 -20.82
N LYS A 1026 4.78 -7.42 -19.73
CA LYS A 1026 5.59 -6.87 -18.64
C LYS A 1026 6.48 -7.93 -17.97
N ASN A 1027 5.94 -9.12 -17.71
CA ASN A 1027 6.69 -10.19 -17.06
C ASN A 1027 7.71 -10.88 -17.99
N LEU A 1028 7.48 -10.89 -19.31
CA LEU A 1028 8.47 -11.31 -20.31
C LEU A 1028 9.66 -10.34 -20.36
N VAL A 1029 9.43 -9.03 -20.34
CA VAL A 1029 10.51 -8.02 -20.24
C VAL A 1029 11.33 -8.21 -18.96
N GLU A 1030 10.68 -8.52 -17.83
CA GLU A 1030 11.39 -8.84 -16.57
C GLU A 1030 12.17 -10.17 -16.64
N CYS A 1031 11.79 -11.11 -17.51
CA CYS A 1031 12.63 -12.27 -17.81
C CYS A 1031 13.85 -11.90 -18.66
N GLU A 1032 13.68 -11.11 -19.73
CA GLU A 1032 14.79 -10.61 -20.55
C GLU A 1032 15.83 -9.86 -19.71
N LYS A 1033 15.39 -9.02 -18.75
CA LYS A 1033 16.26 -8.35 -17.78
C LYS A 1033 17.07 -9.34 -16.94
N ARG A 1034 16.45 -10.41 -16.42
CA ARG A 1034 17.14 -11.47 -15.64
C ARG A 1034 18.15 -12.24 -16.49
N ILE A 1035 17.79 -12.58 -17.74
CA ILE A 1035 18.70 -13.23 -18.70
C ILE A 1035 19.90 -12.32 -19.00
N LYS A 1036 19.67 -11.03 -19.28
CA LYS A 1036 20.72 -10.03 -19.51
C LYS A 1036 21.64 -9.87 -18.29
N HIS A 1037 21.08 -9.85 -17.08
CA HIS A 1037 21.85 -9.78 -15.84
C HIS A 1037 22.74 -11.02 -15.64
N ARG A 1038 22.21 -12.23 -15.88
CA ARG A 1038 23.01 -13.48 -15.86
C ARG A 1038 24.11 -13.51 -16.93
N LYS A 1039 23.93 -12.81 -18.06
CA LYS A 1039 24.96 -12.66 -19.11
C LYS A 1039 26.01 -11.58 -18.79
N SER A 1040 25.92 -10.87 -17.65
CA SER A 1040 26.85 -9.78 -17.29
C SER A 1040 28.26 -10.28 -16.91
N LYS A 1041 29.26 -9.38 -16.98
CA LYS A 1041 30.63 -9.69 -16.51
C LYS A 1041 30.70 -9.90 -14.98
N ASN A 1042 29.85 -9.20 -14.22
CA ASN A 1042 29.83 -9.29 -12.75
C ASN A 1042 29.32 -10.67 -12.31
N PHE A 1043 28.36 -11.28 -13.04
CA PHE A 1043 27.93 -12.66 -12.79
C PHE A 1043 29.09 -13.66 -12.79
N LYS A 1044 29.95 -13.64 -13.82
CA LYS A 1044 31.12 -14.54 -13.90
C LYS A 1044 32.09 -14.35 -12.72
N ARG A 1045 32.21 -13.12 -12.21
CA ARG A 1045 33.05 -12.81 -11.04
C ARG A 1045 32.49 -13.33 -9.72
N ILE A 1046 31.19 -13.64 -9.60
CA ILE A 1046 30.60 -14.21 -8.37
C ILE A 1046 31.27 -15.55 -8.06
N GLU A 1047 31.34 -16.43 -9.05
CA GLU A 1047 31.93 -17.76 -8.94
C GLU A 1047 33.44 -17.69 -8.64
N GLU A 1048 34.18 -16.88 -9.39
CA GLU A 1048 35.61 -16.63 -9.16
C GLU A 1048 35.89 -16.11 -7.74
N SER A 1049 35.09 -15.13 -7.28
CA SER A 1049 35.21 -14.53 -5.95
C SER A 1049 34.87 -15.53 -4.84
N LEU A 1050 33.81 -16.32 -5.02
CA LEU A 1050 33.40 -17.37 -4.09
C LEU A 1050 34.50 -18.43 -3.94
N PHE A 1051 35.08 -18.91 -5.05
CA PHE A 1051 36.18 -19.87 -5.02
C PHE A 1051 37.45 -19.28 -4.41
N ALA A 1052 37.77 -18.00 -4.65
CA ALA A 1052 38.88 -17.32 -3.99
C ALA A 1052 38.68 -17.24 -2.47
N ILE A 1053 37.47 -16.88 -2.02
CA ILE A 1053 37.10 -16.83 -0.61
C ILE A 1053 37.20 -18.23 0.03
N LEU A 1054 36.60 -19.25 -0.59
CA LEU A 1054 36.62 -20.64 -0.11
C LEU A 1054 38.04 -21.21 0.06
N LYS A 1055 39.01 -20.79 -0.76
CA LYS A 1055 40.43 -21.17 -0.59
C LYS A 1055 41.11 -20.52 0.61
N SER A 1056 40.63 -19.35 1.04
CA SER A 1056 41.26 -18.54 2.09
C SER A 1056 40.61 -18.70 3.47
N TYR A 1057 39.33 -19.09 3.52
CA TYR A 1057 38.50 -18.98 4.71
C TYR A 1057 38.67 -20.17 5.66
N LYS A 1058 39.01 -19.88 6.92
CA LYS A 1058 38.99 -20.84 8.04
C LYS A 1058 38.03 -20.34 9.10
N ILE A 1059 36.98 -21.11 9.38
CA ILE A 1059 35.98 -20.77 10.39
C ILE A 1059 36.58 -20.94 11.78
N LYS A 1060 36.31 -19.96 12.64
CA LYS A 1060 36.42 -20.05 14.08
C LYS A 1060 35.09 -19.56 14.66
N CYS A 1061 34.48 -20.36 15.51
CA CYS A 1061 33.55 -19.82 16.51
C CYS A 1061 34.42 -19.39 17.69
N ASP A 1062 34.35 -18.11 18.05
CA ASP A 1062 34.91 -17.56 19.30
C ASP A 1062 33.91 -17.73 20.45
#